data_AF-A0AAJ5W680-F1
#
_entry.id   AF-A0AAJ5W680-F1
#
_cell.length_a   1.000
_cell.length_b   1.000
_cell.length_c   1.000
_cell.angle_alpha   90.00
_cell.angle_beta   90.00
_cell.angle_gamma   90.00
#
_symmetry.space_group_name_H-M   'P 1'
#
loop_
_entity.id
_entity.type
_entity.pdbx_description
1 polymer ?
#
loop_
_entity_poly.entity_id
_entity_poly.type
_entity_poly.pdbx_seq_one_letter_code
_entity_poly.pdbx_strand_id
1 'polypeptide(L)'
;MKKMNFWFLYACFLGITLISLNGLSQEANSGGSWIRINLLGYQPQSIKVAVWVSKDKKDQPEKFEIIEKVTGKVVYSSENVKPFGTYGPFKASCRLNFSDFKKAGHYFIKAGNAVSPEVVINEDVYRHTADFALRYMRQQRSGFNPYLKDSCHTQDGYTMYGPMPDSTHIDVSGGWHDASDYLQYATTSANATYHLLAAYRDFPEVFTDQYQANGLEGKNGRADILDEANWGLQWLLKMHPKKDWLFNQIADDRDHQGMRLPTKDNVDYGKGKERPVYFANGKPQGLGRYKSRATGTASIAGKFSSAFALGSRIFNEIDAPYAQLLRNKSKSAYEFGLKQPGVQQTAPNRAPYFYEEDNWTDDMELAAAELYQSVGGKQFLKQAVNYASQEPVTPWMGADTARHYQWYPFHNFGHYEVAKTGDKLVSEKALSYYKEGLDRVWQKAKHNAFYRGVPFIWCSNNLTTSFAIQSFLYHKESGDDSYEELAQANFDWLFGCNPWGSTMVYGLPAGGETPKDPHSAFTHLFQYPIDGGLVDGPVYGSIYKGLIGITLYKPDKYAEFQSDLVVYHDDFGDYSTNEPTMDGTASLVYLLAAYDSRTKEEISQFKKDNGAIIRGNINEKKIALVFTGHDYADGVVQINKTLNKHKVKGSFFFTGDFYNNTGFSQLIRSLKTSHHYLGGHSNKHLLYCDWTNRDSLLVTKANFLKDLKANYEAMGRFGIDKRNAPFFLPPYEWYNQRVADWTADAGLTLINFTPGTRSNADYTYPEMGKRYVGNQEIYKSIISFENHQGLNGFLLLLHAGTDPRRTDKFYNKLDDLITYLKEKGYKLVTVNDLLGK
;
A
#
# COMPACT_ATOMS: atom_id res chain seq x y z
N MET A 1 -58.15 -11.28 -50.87
CA MET A 1 -57.84 -9.84 -50.74
C MET A 1 -56.32 -9.67 -50.93
N LYS A 2 -55.92 -8.94 -51.98
CA LYS A 2 -54.57 -8.47 -52.42
C LYS A 2 -53.34 -9.25 -51.91
N LYS A 3 -52.73 -10.17 -52.69
CA LYS A 3 -51.63 -9.98 -53.71
C LYS A 3 -50.48 -9.10 -53.18
N MET A 4 -49.18 -9.45 -53.23
CA MET A 4 -48.41 -9.96 -54.38
C MET A 4 -46.93 -10.30 -53.98
N ASN A 5 -46.35 -11.37 -54.56
CA ASN A 5 -45.00 -11.56 -55.18
C ASN A 5 -43.68 -11.07 -54.53
N PHE A 6 -42.46 -11.57 -54.80
CA PHE A 6 -41.78 -12.82 -55.24
C PHE A 6 -40.27 -12.44 -55.38
N TRP A 7 -39.31 -13.30 -54.96
CA TRP A 7 -37.94 -13.54 -55.53
C TRP A 7 -36.76 -12.57 -55.21
N PHE A 8 -35.69 -13.02 -54.51
CA PHE A 8 -34.44 -13.74 -54.90
C PHE A 8 -33.22 -12.80 -55.06
N LEU A 9 -32.13 -13.00 -54.28
CA LEU A 9 -30.77 -13.34 -54.77
C LEU A 9 -29.70 -13.42 -53.64
N TYR A 10 -28.85 -14.44 -53.80
CA TYR A 10 -27.64 -14.81 -53.06
C TYR A 10 -26.52 -13.74 -53.10
N ALA A 11 -25.70 -13.64 -52.05
CA ALA A 11 -24.24 -13.77 -52.15
C ALA A 11 -23.54 -13.73 -50.76
N CYS A 12 -22.61 -14.66 -50.59
CA CYS A 12 -21.73 -14.90 -49.45
C CYS A 12 -20.96 -13.66 -48.96
N PHE A 13 -20.86 -13.48 -47.64
CA PHE A 13 -19.76 -12.76 -47.01
C PHE A 13 -19.25 -13.53 -45.80
N LEU A 14 -17.92 -13.71 -45.77
CA LEU A 14 -17.16 -14.35 -44.71
C LEU A 14 -17.59 -13.86 -43.33
N GLY A 15 -17.99 -14.80 -42.47
CA GLY A 15 -18.13 -14.55 -41.05
C GLY A 15 -16.77 -14.35 -40.39
N ILE A 16 -16.33 -13.11 -40.26
CA ILE A 16 -15.37 -12.72 -39.25
C ILE A 16 -16.18 -12.51 -37.96
N THR A 17 -16.29 -13.56 -37.15
CA THR A 17 -16.79 -13.45 -35.77
C THR A 17 -15.81 -12.61 -34.97
N LEU A 18 -16.11 -11.32 -34.84
CA LEU A 18 -15.59 -10.43 -33.81
C LEU A 18 -16.16 -10.90 -32.46
N ILE A 19 -15.43 -11.78 -31.78
CA ILE A 19 -15.70 -12.08 -30.37
C ILE A 19 -15.31 -10.82 -29.58
N SER A 20 -16.30 -10.12 -29.05
CA SER A 20 -16.11 -9.02 -28.13
C SER A 20 -15.51 -9.54 -26.81
N LEU A 21 -14.25 -9.18 -26.54
CA LEU A 21 -13.47 -9.55 -25.35
C LEU A 21 -14.02 -9.04 -24.00
N ASN A 22 -15.09 -8.25 -23.99
CA ASN A 22 -15.72 -7.80 -22.73
C ASN A 22 -16.44 -8.93 -21.96
N GLY A 23 -16.62 -10.12 -22.56
CA GLY A 23 -17.21 -11.29 -21.90
C GLY A 23 -16.19 -12.22 -21.22
N LEU A 24 -14.89 -12.03 -21.41
CA LEU A 24 -13.88 -12.98 -20.91
C LEU A 24 -13.58 -12.88 -19.40
N SER A 25 -14.02 -11.81 -18.73
CA SER A 25 -13.81 -11.66 -17.28
C SER A 25 -14.94 -12.24 -16.43
N GLN A 26 -16.07 -12.65 -17.01
CA GLN A 26 -17.23 -13.16 -16.24
C GLN A 26 -17.65 -14.60 -16.56
N GLU A 27 -17.16 -15.23 -17.64
CA GLU A 27 -17.56 -16.60 -18.02
C GLU A 27 -16.39 -17.55 -18.39
N ALA A 28 -15.19 -17.36 -17.83
CA ALA A 28 -14.05 -18.27 -18.04
C ALA A 28 -13.57 -18.96 -16.75
N ASN A 29 -14.48 -19.58 -15.98
CA ASN A 29 -14.16 -20.58 -14.96
C ASN A 29 -15.02 -21.84 -15.22
N SER A 30 -14.80 -22.51 -16.36
CA SER A 30 -15.64 -23.65 -16.80
C SER A 30 -14.93 -25.01 -16.75
N GLY A 31 -13.78 -25.12 -16.07
CA GLY A 31 -12.97 -26.36 -16.08
C GLY A 31 -12.35 -26.77 -14.74
N GLY A 32 -12.83 -26.29 -13.58
CA GLY A 32 -12.32 -26.73 -12.28
C GLY A 32 -10.84 -26.41 -11.99
N SER A 33 -10.28 -25.40 -12.68
CA SER A 33 -8.90 -24.94 -12.58
C SER A 33 -8.85 -23.42 -12.42
N TRP A 34 -7.88 -22.90 -11.64
CA TRP A 34 -7.72 -21.47 -11.34
C TRP A 34 -6.24 -21.05 -11.37
N ILE A 35 -5.99 -19.76 -11.56
CA ILE A 35 -4.67 -19.15 -11.40
C ILE A 35 -4.74 -18.10 -10.28
N ARG A 36 -3.87 -18.25 -9.28
CA ARG A 36 -3.70 -17.38 -8.11
C ARG A 36 -2.50 -16.48 -8.33
N ILE A 37 -2.65 -15.20 -8.00
CA ILE A 37 -1.66 -14.14 -8.25
C ILE A 37 -1.66 -13.16 -7.07
N ASN A 38 -0.61 -12.37 -6.95
CA ASN A 38 -0.67 -11.12 -6.20
C ASN A 38 -1.61 -10.12 -6.89
N LEU A 39 -2.68 -9.73 -6.21
CA LEU A 39 -3.71 -8.82 -6.72
C LEU A 39 -3.28 -7.34 -6.69
N LEU A 40 -2.25 -6.97 -5.93
CA LEU A 40 -1.62 -5.64 -6.07
C LEU A 40 -0.86 -5.51 -7.40
N GLY A 41 -0.26 -6.62 -7.84
CA GLY A 41 0.60 -6.68 -9.01
C GLY A 41 2.06 -6.96 -8.64
N TYR A 42 2.97 -6.68 -9.57
CA TYR A 42 4.41 -6.94 -9.42
C TYR A 42 5.23 -5.78 -9.96
N GLN A 43 6.40 -5.54 -9.36
CA GLN A 43 7.38 -4.59 -9.91
C GLN A 43 8.14 -5.22 -11.09
N PRO A 44 8.53 -4.46 -12.13
CA PRO A 44 9.22 -4.98 -13.30
C PRO A 44 10.45 -5.85 -13.02
N GLN A 45 11.23 -5.53 -11.99
CA GLN A 45 12.44 -6.30 -11.64
C GLN A 45 12.22 -7.33 -10.52
N SER A 46 11.04 -7.40 -9.91
CA SER A 46 10.80 -8.34 -8.81
C SER A 46 10.68 -9.79 -9.29
N ILE A 47 10.75 -10.72 -8.36
CA ILE A 47 10.25 -12.07 -8.56
C ILE A 47 8.74 -12.01 -8.85
N LYS A 48 8.27 -12.81 -9.82
CA LYS A 48 6.85 -12.87 -10.23
C LYS A 48 6.47 -14.32 -10.47
N VAL A 49 5.56 -14.83 -9.65
CA VAL A 49 5.10 -16.22 -9.74
C VAL A 49 3.61 -16.27 -9.54
N ALA A 50 2.91 -16.91 -10.48
CA ALA A 50 1.52 -17.27 -10.31
C ALA A 50 1.41 -18.74 -9.91
N VAL A 51 0.36 -19.11 -9.19
CA VAL A 51 0.09 -20.50 -8.81
C VAL A 51 -1.15 -20.99 -9.53
N TRP A 52 -1.00 -21.95 -10.43
CA TRP A 52 -2.11 -22.66 -11.04
C TRP A 52 -2.53 -23.82 -10.14
N VAL A 53 -3.84 -24.04 -9.99
CA VAL A 53 -4.43 -25.09 -9.17
C VAL A 53 -5.64 -25.72 -9.86
N SER A 54 -5.90 -27.01 -9.65
CA SER A 54 -7.06 -27.70 -10.22
C SER A 54 -7.65 -28.79 -9.32
N LYS A 55 -8.95 -29.04 -9.49
CA LYS A 55 -9.67 -30.20 -8.94
C LYS A 55 -9.45 -31.48 -9.74
N ASP A 56 -8.94 -31.40 -10.96
CA ASP A 56 -8.57 -32.56 -11.79
C ASP A 56 -7.07 -32.51 -12.14
N LYS A 57 -6.39 -33.65 -11.94
CA LYS A 57 -4.97 -33.79 -12.26
C LYS A 57 -4.71 -33.76 -13.78
N LYS A 58 -5.71 -34.11 -14.60
CA LYS A 58 -5.59 -34.17 -16.05
C LYS A 58 -5.42 -32.79 -16.70
N ASP A 59 -5.76 -31.72 -15.99
CA ASP A 59 -5.72 -30.35 -16.51
C ASP A 59 -4.34 -29.68 -16.38
N GLN A 60 -3.33 -30.39 -15.87
CA GLN A 60 -2.01 -29.82 -15.59
C GLN A 60 -1.41 -29.17 -16.86
N PRO A 61 -1.09 -27.86 -16.83
CA PRO A 61 -0.56 -27.17 -17.99
C PRO A 61 0.92 -27.53 -18.23
N GLU A 62 1.31 -27.58 -19.50
CA GLU A 62 2.73 -27.70 -19.91
C GLU A 62 3.38 -26.33 -20.16
N LYS A 63 2.56 -25.31 -20.45
CA LYS A 63 2.99 -23.93 -20.71
C LYS A 63 1.96 -22.92 -20.22
N PHE A 64 2.38 -21.66 -20.14
CA PHE A 64 1.47 -20.54 -19.91
C PHE A 64 1.81 -19.35 -20.82
N GLU A 65 0.82 -18.49 -21.03
CA GLU A 65 0.89 -17.30 -21.90
C GLU A 65 0.50 -16.06 -21.10
N ILE A 66 1.20 -14.94 -21.34
CA ILE A 66 0.81 -13.62 -20.85
C ILE A 66 0.15 -12.86 -21.99
N ILE A 67 -1.08 -12.41 -21.75
CA ILE A 67 -1.95 -11.75 -22.72
C ILE A 67 -2.08 -10.28 -22.30
N GLU A 68 -1.72 -9.36 -23.17
CA GLU A 68 -1.90 -7.91 -22.94
C GLU A 68 -3.39 -7.57 -22.93
N LYS A 69 -3.87 -7.00 -21.81
CA LYS A 69 -5.30 -6.78 -21.53
C LYS A 69 -6.00 -5.96 -22.63
N VAL A 70 -5.34 -4.92 -23.14
CA VAL A 70 -5.93 -3.97 -24.11
C VAL A 70 -6.04 -4.57 -25.50
N THR A 71 -5.00 -5.26 -25.96
CA THR A 71 -4.94 -5.75 -27.35
C THR A 71 -5.42 -7.19 -27.50
N GLY A 72 -5.51 -7.93 -26.39
CA GLY A 72 -5.79 -9.37 -26.39
C GLY A 72 -4.67 -10.22 -27.00
N LYS A 73 -3.49 -9.63 -27.25
CA LYS A 73 -2.36 -10.33 -27.86
C LYS A 73 -1.55 -11.06 -26.81
N VAL A 74 -1.13 -12.28 -27.13
CA VAL A 74 -0.06 -12.97 -26.40
C VAL A 74 1.23 -12.17 -26.60
N VAL A 75 1.82 -11.70 -25.50
CA VAL A 75 3.05 -10.90 -25.49
C VAL A 75 4.24 -11.66 -24.88
N TYR A 76 3.97 -12.78 -24.23
CA TYR A 76 4.98 -13.69 -23.68
C TYR A 76 4.39 -15.09 -23.56
N SER A 77 5.23 -16.12 -23.75
CA SER A 77 4.89 -17.53 -23.58
C SER A 77 6.07 -18.22 -22.92
N SER A 78 5.81 -19.13 -21.98
CA SER A 78 6.86 -19.83 -21.25
C SER A 78 6.45 -21.24 -20.86
N GLU A 79 7.44 -22.14 -20.85
CA GLU A 79 7.35 -23.51 -20.37
C GLU A 79 7.90 -23.63 -18.93
N ASN A 80 8.18 -22.50 -18.25
CA ASN A 80 8.63 -22.46 -16.86
C ASN A 80 7.48 -22.78 -15.89
N VAL A 81 6.98 -24.02 -15.99
CA VAL A 81 5.90 -24.60 -15.20
C VAL A 81 6.51 -25.66 -14.28
N LYS A 82 6.43 -25.44 -12.97
CA LYS A 82 6.94 -26.38 -11.97
C LYS A 82 5.77 -27.05 -11.24
N PRO A 83 5.53 -28.36 -11.42
CA PRO A 83 4.42 -29.07 -10.77
C PRO A 83 4.74 -29.46 -9.32
N PHE A 84 3.71 -29.45 -8.46
CA PHE A 84 3.81 -29.84 -7.04
C PHE A 84 2.73 -30.85 -6.59
N GLY A 85 1.79 -31.22 -7.47
CA GLY A 85 0.73 -32.17 -7.12
C GLY A 85 -0.34 -31.58 -6.19
N THR A 86 -0.81 -32.37 -5.23
CA THR A 86 -1.95 -32.02 -4.36
C THR A 86 -1.58 -30.97 -3.33
N TYR A 87 -2.47 -30.02 -3.06
CA TYR A 87 -2.35 -29.11 -1.92
C TYR A 87 -3.73 -28.64 -1.44
N GLY A 88 -4.04 -28.86 -0.16
CA GLY A 88 -5.32 -28.54 0.45
C GLY A 88 -6.50 -29.07 -0.38
N PRO A 89 -7.36 -28.20 -0.94
CA PRO A 89 -8.56 -28.62 -1.67
C PRO A 89 -8.26 -29.09 -3.11
N PHE A 90 -7.02 -28.97 -3.60
CA PHE A 90 -6.65 -29.17 -5.01
C PHE A 90 -5.94 -30.51 -5.24
N LYS A 91 -6.22 -31.12 -6.40
CA LYS A 91 -5.62 -32.39 -6.85
C LYS A 91 -4.33 -32.20 -7.65
N ALA A 92 -4.15 -31.04 -8.26
CA ALA A 92 -2.91 -30.64 -8.92
C ALA A 92 -2.63 -29.16 -8.71
N SER A 93 -1.35 -28.80 -8.71
CA SER A 93 -0.88 -27.43 -8.56
C SER A 93 0.46 -27.24 -9.26
N CYS A 94 0.70 -26.04 -9.79
CA CYS A 94 1.92 -25.66 -10.49
C CYS A 94 2.31 -24.22 -10.15
N ARG A 95 3.62 -23.95 -10.05
CA ARG A 95 4.17 -22.60 -10.06
C ARG A 95 4.46 -22.20 -11.51
N LEU A 96 4.01 -21.01 -11.89
CA LEU A 96 4.23 -20.39 -13.19
C LEU A 96 5.14 -19.18 -12.98
N ASN A 97 6.45 -19.34 -13.22
CA ASN A 97 7.41 -18.26 -12.98
C ASN A 97 7.61 -17.43 -14.26
N PHE A 98 7.32 -16.13 -14.16
CA PHE A 98 7.43 -15.17 -15.25
C PHE A 98 8.28 -13.96 -14.86
N SER A 99 9.23 -14.15 -13.94
CA SER A 99 10.11 -13.09 -13.44
C SER A 99 10.91 -12.40 -14.57
N ASP A 100 11.26 -13.16 -15.62
CA ASP A 100 11.96 -12.66 -16.82
C ASP A 100 11.12 -11.71 -17.67
N PHE A 101 9.79 -11.69 -17.49
CA PHE A 101 8.92 -10.73 -18.15
C PHE A 101 8.87 -9.42 -17.37
N LYS A 102 9.49 -8.39 -17.94
CA LYS A 102 9.74 -7.09 -17.27
C LYS A 102 8.92 -5.94 -17.84
N LYS A 103 8.15 -6.15 -18.90
CA LYS A 103 7.40 -5.07 -19.56
C LYS A 103 6.27 -4.62 -18.63
N ALA A 104 6.25 -3.33 -18.30
CA ALA A 104 5.16 -2.74 -17.53
C ALA A 104 3.86 -2.70 -18.35
N GLY A 105 2.74 -2.93 -17.68
CA GLY A 105 1.41 -2.95 -18.29
C GLY A 105 0.39 -3.77 -17.51
N HIS A 106 -0.73 -4.04 -18.18
CA HIS A 106 -1.86 -4.78 -17.64
C HIS A 106 -2.06 -6.06 -18.45
N TYR A 107 -2.13 -7.20 -17.77
CA TYR A 107 -2.05 -8.50 -18.39
C TYR A 107 -3.05 -9.50 -17.81
N PHE A 108 -3.24 -10.62 -18.50
CA PHE A 108 -3.80 -11.85 -17.96
C PHE A 108 -2.78 -12.98 -18.16
N ILE A 109 -2.76 -13.96 -17.26
CA ILE A 109 -2.02 -15.21 -17.44
C ILE A 109 -3.02 -16.28 -17.84
N LYS A 110 -2.73 -17.03 -18.90
CA LYS A 110 -3.50 -18.18 -19.35
C LYS A 110 -2.66 -19.44 -19.24
N ALA A 111 -3.18 -20.48 -18.60
CA ALA A 111 -2.55 -21.79 -18.49
C ALA A 111 -3.62 -22.89 -18.56
N GLY A 112 -3.54 -23.74 -19.59
CA GLY A 112 -4.63 -24.66 -19.92
C GLY A 112 -5.94 -23.90 -20.18
N ASN A 113 -7.00 -24.30 -19.47
CA ASN A 113 -8.32 -23.64 -19.54
C ASN A 113 -8.49 -22.49 -18.52
N ALA A 114 -7.52 -22.29 -17.62
CA ALA A 114 -7.60 -21.24 -16.60
C ALA A 114 -7.05 -19.91 -17.12
N VAL A 115 -7.72 -18.82 -16.77
CA VAL A 115 -7.26 -17.44 -16.98
C VAL A 115 -7.23 -16.74 -15.62
N SER A 116 -6.15 -16.03 -15.33
CA SER A 116 -6.01 -15.30 -14.06
C SER A 116 -6.93 -14.07 -14.00
N PRO A 117 -7.16 -13.51 -12.80
CA PRO A 117 -7.50 -12.09 -12.68
C PRO A 117 -6.43 -11.20 -13.33
N GLU A 118 -6.69 -9.90 -13.41
CA GLU A 118 -5.75 -8.94 -13.97
C GLU A 118 -4.41 -8.95 -13.21
N VAL A 119 -3.32 -9.07 -13.95
CA VAL A 119 -1.94 -8.93 -13.48
C VAL A 119 -1.42 -7.55 -13.88
N VAL A 120 -1.14 -6.71 -12.91
CA VAL A 120 -0.48 -5.42 -13.12
C VAL A 120 1.03 -5.59 -12.95
N ILE A 121 1.81 -5.12 -13.91
CA ILE A 121 3.27 -4.99 -13.78
C ILE A 121 3.60 -3.50 -13.86
N ASN A 122 4.03 -2.91 -12.76
CA ASN A 122 4.34 -1.49 -12.66
C ASN A 122 5.30 -1.24 -11.49
N GLU A 123 6.18 -0.24 -11.60
CA GLU A 123 7.09 0.14 -10.50
C GLU A 123 6.30 0.61 -9.27
N ASP A 124 5.15 1.27 -9.48
CA ASP A 124 4.34 1.90 -8.42
C ASP A 124 3.27 0.96 -7.80
N VAL A 125 3.27 -0.36 -8.06
CA VAL A 125 2.18 -1.27 -7.58
C VAL A 125 2.02 -1.33 -6.06
N TYR A 126 3.07 -1.04 -5.31
CA TYR A 126 3.06 -1.02 -3.85
C TYR A 126 2.99 0.39 -3.25
N ARG A 127 2.94 1.42 -4.10
CA ARG A 127 2.97 2.82 -3.67
C ARG A 127 1.79 3.14 -2.75
N HIS A 128 2.06 3.80 -1.62
CA HIS A 128 1.06 4.24 -0.62
C HIS A 128 0.30 3.11 0.09
N THR A 129 0.69 1.85 -0.12
CA THR A 129 0.05 0.71 0.57
C THR A 129 0.29 0.75 2.08
N ALA A 130 1.47 1.19 2.51
CA ALA A 130 1.80 1.39 3.92
C ALA A 130 0.94 2.48 4.58
N ASP A 131 0.75 3.63 3.91
CA ASP A 131 -0.15 4.71 4.37
C ASP A 131 -1.61 4.25 4.45
N PHE A 132 -2.03 3.38 3.53
CA PHE A 132 -3.36 2.77 3.57
C PHE A 132 -3.56 1.90 4.82
N ALA A 133 -2.57 1.06 5.16
CA ALA A 133 -2.61 0.22 6.36
C ALA A 133 -2.66 1.02 7.68
N LEU A 134 -2.07 2.23 7.71
CA LEU A 134 -2.18 3.13 8.89
C LEU A 134 -3.61 3.59 9.20
N ARG A 135 -4.56 3.47 8.26
CA ARG A 135 -5.97 3.81 8.52
C ARG A 135 -6.57 2.93 9.62
N TYR A 136 -6.28 1.63 9.59
CA TYR A 136 -6.70 0.71 10.62
C TYR A 136 -6.08 1.06 11.99
N MET A 137 -4.78 1.37 12.04
CA MET A 137 -4.13 1.81 13.28
C MET A 137 -4.82 3.02 13.92
N ARG A 138 -5.16 4.04 13.11
CA ARG A 138 -5.92 5.22 13.58
C ARG A 138 -7.33 4.85 14.07
N GLN A 139 -8.00 3.90 13.40
CA GLN A 139 -9.33 3.41 13.79
C GLN A 139 -9.29 2.66 15.13
N GLN A 140 -8.17 2.02 15.45
CA GLN A 140 -7.99 1.30 16.71
C GLN A 140 -7.63 2.20 17.91
N ARG A 141 -7.48 3.53 17.73
CA ARG A 141 -7.13 4.41 18.85
C ARG A 141 -8.20 4.39 19.96
N SER A 142 -7.75 4.17 21.19
CA SER A 142 -8.51 4.31 22.45
C SER A 142 -8.21 5.66 23.09
N GLY A 143 -9.13 6.27 23.83
CA GLY A 143 -9.09 7.72 24.08
C GLY A 143 -9.77 8.45 22.92
N PHE A 144 -9.17 9.49 22.35
CA PHE A 144 -9.73 10.13 21.15
C PHE A 144 -9.59 9.21 19.93
N ASN A 145 -10.73 8.79 19.38
CA ASN A 145 -10.80 7.95 18.19
C ASN A 145 -11.13 8.84 16.96
N PRO A 146 -10.17 9.04 16.03
CA PRO A 146 -10.36 9.94 14.90
C PRO A 146 -11.38 9.43 13.89
N TYR A 147 -11.58 8.11 13.80
CA TYR A 147 -12.54 7.51 12.89
C TYR A 147 -13.98 7.83 13.34
N LEU A 148 -14.28 7.62 14.63
CA LEU A 148 -15.58 7.94 15.21
C LEU A 148 -15.75 9.44 15.53
N LYS A 149 -14.65 10.21 15.54
CA LYS A 149 -14.59 11.63 15.95
C LYS A 149 -15.17 11.83 17.36
N ASP A 150 -14.90 10.86 18.23
CA ASP A 150 -15.41 10.80 19.61
C ASP A 150 -14.39 10.06 20.50
N SER A 151 -14.61 10.04 21.81
CA SER A 151 -13.69 9.44 22.77
C SER A 151 -14.24 8.21 23.48
N CYS A 152 -13.38 7.24 23.74
CA CYS A 152 -13.69 6.00 24.47
C CYS A 152 -12.66 5.75 25.57
N HIS A 153 -13.03 4.96 26.59
CA HIS A 153 -12.17 4.56 27.71
C HIS A 153 -11.36 5.71 28.36
N THR A 154 -11.94 6.90 28.45
CA THR A 154 -11.27 8.09 29.00
C THR A 154 -11.05 8.05 30.51
N GLN A 155 -11.52 6.98 31.18
CA GLN A 155 -11.40 6.75 32.62
C GLN A 155 -10.52 5.54 32.95
N ASP A 156 -9.77 5.00 31.99
CA ASP A 156 -8.79 3.98 32.32
C ASP A 156 -7.74 4.54 33.29
N GLY A 157 -7.54 3.95 34.46
CA GLY A 157 -8.13 2.74 35.02
C GLY A 157 -7.74 2.57 36.49
N TYR A 158 -7.76 1.33 37.00
CA TYR A 158 -7.39 1.02 38.39
C TYR A 158 -6.38 -0.13 38.49
N THR A 159 -5.34 0.04 39.30
CA THR A 159 -4.21 -0.88 39.37
C THR A 159 -4.56 -2.19 40.06
N MET A 160 -3.99 -3.29 39.57
CA MET A 160 -3.99 -4.60 40.22
C MET A 160 -2.57 -5.18 40.25
N TYR A 161 -2.23 -5.93 41.29
CA TYR A 161 -1.00 -6.72 41.43
C TYR A 161 0.32 -5.92 41.52
N GLY A 162 0.24 -4.62 41.78
CA GLY A 162 1.41 -3.75 41.84
C GLY A 162 1.93 -3.47 43.26
N PRO A 163 2.98 -2.63 43.40
CA PRO A 163 3.55 -2.22 44.68
C PRO A 163 2.67 -1.20 45.44
N MET A 164 1.61 -0.71 44.81
CA MET A 164 0.57 0.13 45.40
C MET A 164 -0.62 -0.74 45.83
N PRO A 165 -1.52 -0.25 46.72
CA PRO A 165 -2.76 -0.95 47.01
C PRO A 165 -3.57 -1.21 45.73
N ASP A 166 -4.14 -2.41 45.63
CA ASP A 166 -5.06 -2.74 44.55
C ASP A 166 -6.23 -1.74 44.52
N SER A 167 -6.76 -1.53 43.31
CA SER A 167 -7.80 -0.53 43.02
C SER A 167 -7.36 0.93 43.13
N THR A 168 -6.07 1.24 43.25
CA THR A 168 -5.56 2.61 43.12
C THR A 168 -5.86 3.15 41.71
N HIS A 169 -6.43 4.36 41.62
CA HIS A 169 -6.66 5.02 40.32
C HIS A 169 -5.32 5.37 39.63
N ILE A 170 -5.27 5.18 38.32
CA ILE A 170 -4.13 5.55 37.47
C ILE A 170 -4.61 5.96 36.08
N ASP A 171 -4.16 7.09 35.53
CA ASP A 171 -4.47 7.43 34.14
C ASP A 171 -3.58 6.66 33.17
N VAL A 172 -4.17 5.71 32.47
CA VAL A 172 -3.57 4.96 31.36
C VAL A 172 -4.43 5.00 30.09
N SER A 173 -5.30 6.02 29.98
CA SER A 173 -6.10 6.27 28.78
C SER A 173 -5.22 6.57 27.56
N GLY A 174 -5.64 6.13 26.37
CA GLY A 174 -4.86 6.24 25.13
C GLY A 174 -4.55 4.87 24.53
N GLY A 175 -3.57 4.80 23.62
CA GLY A 175 -3.10 3.55 23.02
C GLY A 175 -4.07 3.01 21.97
N TRP A 176 -3.96 1.72 21.67
CA TRP A 176 -4.82 1.04 20.70
C TRP A 176 -5.58 -0.11 21.33
N HIS A 177 -6.82 -0.30 20.88
CA HIS A 177 -7.54 -1.58 20.98
C HIS A 177 -6.75 -2.64 20.22
N ASP A 178 -6.54 -3.79 20.84
CA ASP A 178 -5.59 -4.80 20.37
C ASP A 178 -6.06 -5.52 19.10
N ALA A 179 -7.35 -5.82 19.05
CA ALA A 179 -8.03 -6.41 17.90
C ALA A 179 -9.43 -5.82 17.79
N SER A 180 -10.47 -6.62 17.51
CA SER A 180 -11.84 -6.09 17.44
C SER A 180 -12.54 -6.00 18.79
N ASP A 181 -11.95 -6.58 19.83
CA ASP A 181 -12.27 -6.30 21.22
C ASP A 181 -11.62 -4.99 21.71
N TYR A 182 -11.90 -4.57 22.95
CA TYR A 182 -11.33 -3.34 23.51
C TYR A 182 -10.24 -3.59 24.55
N LEU A 183 -9.68 -4.80 24.56
CA LEU A 183 -8.51 -5.11 25.35
C LEU A 183 -7.31 -4.31 24.84
N GLN A 184 -6.39 -3.99 25.74
CA GLN A 184 -5.17 -3.28 25.39
C GLN A 184 -4.00 -3.96 26.09
N TYR A 185 -3.10 -4.55 25.30
CA TYR A 185 -1.91 -5.21 25.81
C TYR A 185 -0.67 -4.40 25.50
N ALA A 186 0.18 -4.25 26.51
CA ALA A 186 1.40 -3.50 26.39
C ALA A 186 2.44 -4.25 25.55
N THR A 187 2.40 -5.58 25.57
CA THR A 187 3.21 -6.47 24.71
C THR A 187 3.07 -6.14 23.22
N THR A 188 1.83 -6.18 22.70
CA THR A 188 1.52 -5.94 21.29
C THR A 188 1.67 -4.47 20.92
N SER A 189 1.23 -3.57 21.78
CA SER A 189 1.35 -2.12 21.54
C SER A 189 2.81 -1.63 21.52
N ALA A 190 3.68 -2.17 22.37
CA ALA A 190 5.11 -1.85 22.35
C ALA A 190 5.78 -2.37 21.07
N ASN A 191 5.44 -3.60 20.65
CA ASN A 191 5.92 -4.17 19.39
C ASN A 191 5.41 -3.37 18.17
N ALA A 192 4.13 -3.00 18.13
CA ALA A 192 3.54 -2.16 17.09
C ALA A 192 4.23 -0.79 17.02
N THR A 193 4.43 -0.16 18.18
CA THR A 193 5.17 1.11 18.28
C THR A 193 6.57 0.99 17.70
N TYR A 194 7.30 -0.08 18.03
CA TYR A 194 8.64 -0.33 17.48
C TYR A 194 8.60 -0.50 15.96
N HIS A 195 7.67 -1.28 15.41
CA HIS A 195 7.52 -1.48 13.97
C HIS A 195 7.24 -0.17 13.22
N LEU A 196 6.35 0.69 13.74
CA LEU A 196 6.06 1.98 13.11
C LEU A 196 7.28 2.91 13.13
N LEU A 197 8.01 2.97 14.25
CA LEU A 197 9.25 3.73 14.35
C LEU A 197 10.33 3.18 13.41
N ALA A 198 10.49 1.85 13.35
CA ALA A 198 11.48 1.19 12.51
C ALA A 198 11.15 1.38 11.02
N ALA A 199 9.88 1.33 10.64
CA ALA A 199 9.45 1.57 9.27
C ALA A 199 9.78 3.00 8.83
N TYR A 200 9.51 4.01 9.66
CA TYR A 200 9.93 5.38 9.37
C TYR A 200 11.45 5.53 9.30
N ARG A 201 12.20 4.94 10.24
CA ARG A 201 13.67 4.99 10.25
C ARG A 201 14.25 4.40 8.97
N ASP A 202 13.74 3.24 8.55
CA ASP A 202 14.31 2.47 7.46
C ASP A 202 13.81 2.93 6.08
N PHE A 203 12.60 3.51 6.01
CA PHE A 203 11.93 3.91 4.75
C PHE A 203 11.21 5.27 4.89
N PRO A 204 11.90 6.37 5.26
CA PRO A 204 11.24 7.64 5.57
C PRO A 204 10.47 8.24 4.38
N GLU A 205 10.95 8.01 3.16
CA GLU A 205 10.39 8.54 1.90
C GLU A 205 9.07 7.89 1.47
N VAL A 206 8.66 6.78 2.11
CA VAL A 206 7.40 6.08 1.78
C VAL A 206 6.19 6.81 2.32
N PHE A 207 6.33 7.47 3.47
CA PHE A 207 5.21 7.96 4.26
C PHE A 207 4.86 9.40 3.93
N THR A 208 3.56 9.66 3.79
CA THR A 208 3.06 11.01 3.50
C THR A 208 2.67 11.76 4.79
N ASP A 209 2.34 13.05 4.65
CA ASP A 209 1.79 13.94 5.68
C ASP A 209 0.41 14.40 5.19
N GLN A 210 -0.63 13.68 5.61
CA GLN A 210 -2.03 13.94 5.25
C GLN A 210 -2.95 13.97 6.48
N TYR A 211 -2.46 13.59 7.66
CA TYR A 211 -3.21 13.56 8.90
C TYR A 211 -2.51 14.33 10.02
N GLN A 212 -3.31 14.99 10.85
CA GLN A 212 -2.87 15.68 12.05
C GLN A 212 -2.46 14.66 13.12
N ALA A 213 -1.79 15.13 14.18
CA ALA A 213 -1.35 14.26 15.28
C ALA A 213 -2.50 13.52 15.99
N ASN A 214 -3.69 14.12 16.01
CA ASN A 214 -4.89 13.49 16.56
C ASN A 214 -5.54 12.46 15.61
N GLY A 215 -5.00 12.28 14.40
CA GLY A 215 -5.48 11.34 13.39
C GLY A 215 -6.61 11.87 12.50
N LEU A 216 -7.01 13.14 12.63
CA LEU A 216 -7.95 13.79 11.70
C LEU A 216 -7.24 14.22 10.41
N GLU A 217 -7.98 14.37 9.32
CA GLU A 217 -7.43 14.85 8.04
C GLU A 217 -6.79 16.24 8.16
N GLY A 218 -5.70 16.43 7.42
CA GLY A 218 -4.95 17.68 7.32
C GLY A 218 -3.48 17.50 7.68
N LYS A 219 -2.62 18.42 7.27
CA LYS A 219 -1.16 18.28 7.40
C LYS A 219 -0.60 18.96 8.64
N ASN A 220 0.40 18.36 9.28
CA ASN A 220 1.07 18.95 10.45
C ASN A 220 2.60 19.14 10.27
N GLY A 221 3.15 18.81 9.09
CA GLY A 221 4.58 18.90 8.81
C GLY A 221 5.39 17.70 9.28
N ARG A 222 4.74 16.61 9.72
CA ARG A 222 5.35 15.35 10.15
C ARG A 222 4.72 14.19 9.36
N ALA A 223 5.52 13.17 9.05
CA ALA A 223 5.01 11.98 8.39
C ALA A 223 3.97 11.29 9.28
N ASP A 224 2.85 10.88 8.70
CA ASP A 224 1.70 10.36 9.45
C ASP A 224 2.06 9.13 10.30
N ILE A 225 3.02 8.32 9.85
CA ILE A 225 3.52 7.19 10.62
C ILE A 225 4.18 7.60 11.93
N LEU A 226 4.87 8.76 11.97
CA LEU A 226 5.49 9.25 13.19
C LEU A 226 4.44 9.79 14.17
N ASP A 227 3.35 10.36 13.67
CA ASP A 227 2.21 10.72 14.51
C ASP A 227 1.59 9.48 15.17
N GLU A 228 1.40 8.41 14.41
CA GLU A 228 0.89 7.14 14.93
C GLU A 228 1.89 6.47 15.89
N ALA A 229 3.17 6.42 15.54
CA ALA A 229 4.20 5.89 16.43
C ALA A 229 4.30 6.68 17.74
N ASN A 230 4.19 8.01 17.68
CA ASN A 230 4.17 8.86 18.86
C ASN A 230 2.93 8.60 19.72
N TRP A 231 1.76 8.30 19.14
CA TRP A 231 0.59 7.88 19.90
C TRP A 231 0.88 6.67 20.78
N GLY A 232 1.54 5.65 20.21
CA GLY A 232 2.04 4.47 20.94
C GLY A 232 3.02 4.84 22.05
N LEU A 233 4.06 5.62 21.74
CA LEU A 233 5.06 6.05 22.73
C LEU A 233 4.44 6.81 23.91
N GLN A 234 3.48 7.71 23.66
CA GLN A 234 2.78 8.45 24.71
C GLN A 234 2.00 7.51 25.64
N TRP A 235 1.34 6.49 25.09
CA TRP A 235 0.64 5.51 25.89
C TRP A 235 1.60 4.61 26.69
N LEU A 236 2.71 4.15 26.09
CA LEU A 236 3.75 3.40 26.80
C LEU A 236 4.33 4.21 27.97
N LEU A 237 4.47 5.53 27.86
CA LEU A 237 4.91 6.38 28.97
C LEU A 237 3.93 6.36 30.15
N LYS A 238 2.62 6.29 29.89
CA LYS A 238 1.59 6.09 30.93
C LYS A 238 1.64 4.69 31.54
N MET A 239 1.96 3.68 30.74
CA MET A 239 2.15 2.29 31.19
C MET A 239 3.50 2.04 31.90
N HIS A 240 4.46 2.96 31.79
CA HIS A 240 5.70 2.98 32.57
C HIS A 240 5.91 4.33 33.28
N PRO A 241 5.02 4.74 34.21
CA PRO A 241 4.98 6.11 34.72
C PRO A 241 6.13 6.42 35.69
N LYS A 242 6.65 5.41 36.40
CA LYS A 242 7.81 5.50 37.31
C LYS A 242 8.89 4.51 36.90
N LYS A 243 10.13 4.74 37.35
CA LYS A 243 11.32 3.92 37.03
C LYS A 243 11.07 2.43 37.26
N ASP A 244 10.29 2.10 38.27
CA ASP A 244 10.02 0.76 38.77
C ASP A 244 8.55 0.35 38.64
N TRP A 245 7.73 1.11 37.90
CA TRP A 245 6.34 0.76 37.66
C TRP A 245 6.14 0.44 36.19
N LEU A 246 5.76 -0.78 35.87
CA LEU A 246 5.47 -1.22 34.51
C LEU A 246 4.16 -2.00 34.52
N PHE A 247 3.24 -1.64 33.62
CA PHE A 247 1.95 -2.29 33.46
C PHE A 247 1.90 -3.07 32.15
N ASN A 248 1.21 -4.21 32.17
CA ASN A 248 1.18 -5.17 31.07
C ASN A 248 -0.13 -5.12 30.26
N GLN A 249 -1.24 -4.77 30.88
CA GLN A 249 -2.57 -4.95 30.29
C GLN A 249 -3.60 -4.02 30.94
N ILE A 250 -4.56 -3.57 30.13
CA ILE A 250 -5.81 -2.96 30.56
C ILE A 250 -6.96 -3.90 30.21
N ALA A 251 -7.95 -4.02 31.11
CA ALA A 251 -9.11 -4.90 30.97
C ALA A 251 -8.75 -6.40 30.94
N ASP A 252 -9.74 -7.27 30.76
CA ASP A 252 -9.60 -8.74 30.61
C ASP A 252 -10.82 -9.28 29.85
N ASP A 253 -10.86 -10.59 29.56
CA ASP A 253 -11.88 -11.25 28.73
C ASP A 253 -13.34 -11.11 29.21
N ARG A 254 -13.60 -10.39 30.31
CA ARG A 254 -14.92 -9.78 30.56
C ARG A 254 -15.36 -8.84 29.44
N ASP A 255 -14.42 -8.27 28.68
CA ASP A 255 -14.66 -7.43 27.51
C ASP A 255 -15.51 -8.12 26.43
N HIS A 256 -15.47 -9.44 26.35
CA HIS A 256 -16.18 -10.22 25.32
C HIS A 256 -17.70 -10.32 25.57
N GLN A 257 -18.28 -9.39 26.33
CA GLN A 257 -19.74 -9.25 26.53
C GLN A 257 -20.43 -8.58 25.33
N GLY A 258 -20.36 -9.25 24.18
CA GLY A 258 -21.04 -8.85 22.95
C GLY A 258 -20.37 -7.71 22.18
N MET A 259 -20.69 -7.63 20.89
CA MET A 259 -20.20 -6.58 20.01
C MET A 259 -20.86 -5.24 20.35
N ARG A 260 -20.05 -4.18 20.38
CA ARG A 260 -20.47 -2.79 20.58
C ARG A 260 -19.49 -1.86 19.86
N LEU A 261 -19.70 -0.54 19.88
CA LEU A 261 -18.64 0.42 19.51
C LEU A 261 -17.85 0.79 20.77
N PRO A 262 -16.59 1.23 20.66
CA PRO A 262 -15.80 1.54 21.86
C PRO A 262 -16.36 2.74 22.62
N THR A 263 -17.01 3.69 21.92
CA THR A 263 -17.71 4.84 22.54
C THR A 263 -19.00 4.43 23.26
N LYS A 264 -19.46 3.19 23.03
CA LYS A 264 -20.65 2.60 23.64
C LYS A 264 -20.31 1.42 24.54
N ASP A 265 -19.04 1.26 24.92
CA ASP A 265 -18.65 0.20 25.84
C ASP A 265 -19.31 0.40 27.21
N ASN A 266 -20.04 -0.61 27.65
CA ASN A 266 -20.78 -0.66 28.90
C ASN A 266 -20.36 -1.84 29.79
N VAL A 267 -19.25 -2.52 29.48
CA VAL A 267 -18.75 -3.63 30.30
C VAL A 267 -18.35 -3.13 31.68
N ASP A 268 -18.90 -3.77 32.71
CA ASP A 268 -18.61 -3.43 34.10
C ASP A 268 -17.53 -4.35 34.69
N TYR A 269 -16.44 -3.72 35.12
CA TYR A 269 -15.32 -4.38 35.78
C TYR A 269 -15.40 -4.33 37.32
N GLY A 270 -16.44 -3.71 37.88
CA GLY A 270 -16.69 -3.53 39.31
C GLY A 270 -16.31 -2.14 39.85
N LYS A 271 -15.95 -1.20 38.96
CA LYS A 271 -15.48 0.14 39.34
C LYS A 271 -15.96 1.23 38.37
N GLY A 272 -17.23 1.17 38.00
CA GLY A 272 -17.83 2.13 37.06
C GLY A 272 -17.22 1.97 35.65
N LYS A 273 -16.76 3.08 35.05
CA LYS A 273 -16.14 3.08 33.72
C LYS A 273 -14.63 2.80 33.73
N GLU A 274 -14.02 2.65 34.91
CA GLU A 274 -12.60 2.31 35.01
C GLU A 274 -12.40 0.83 34.71
N ARG A 275 -11.30 0.50 34.03
CA ARG A 275 -10.90 -0.87 33.70
C ARG A 275 -9.66 -1.29 34.51
N PRO A 276 -9.51 -2.58 34.87
CA PRO A 276 -8.36 -3.05 35.64
C PRO A 276 -7.07 -2.91 34.84
N VAL A 277 -6.00 -2.50 35.51
CA VAL A 277 -4.66 -2.29 34.93
C VAL A 277 -3.67 -3.20 35.65
N TYR A 278 -3.18 -4.20 34.94
CA TYR A 278 -2.36 -5.27 35.52
C TYR A 278 -0.89 -4.88 35.54
N PHE A 279 -0.30 -4.84 36.74
CA PHE A 279 1.13 -4.59 36.92
C PHE A 279 1.98 -5.77 36.46
N ALA A 280 3.11 -5.54 35.81
CA ALA A 280 4.06 -6.59 35.45
C ALA A 280 4.92 -6.99 36.66
N ASN A 281 4.53 -8.05 37.37
CA ASN A 281 5.29 -8.59 38.52
C ASN A 281 5.92 -9.97 38.25
N GLY A 282 5.79 -10.49 37.02
CA GLY A 282 6.36 -11.75 36.57
C GLY A 282 5.86 -12.98 37.31
N LYS A 283 4.65 -12.91 37.89
CA LYS A 283 3.97 -14.03 38.55
C LYS A 283 2.65 -14.34 37.83
N PRO A 284 2.10 -15.56 37.97
CA PRO A 284 0.75 -15.89 37.53
C PRO A 284 -0.31 -14.86 37.95
N GLN A 285 -1.07 -14.35 36.98
CA GLN A 285 -2.08 -13.30 37.19
C GLN A 285 -3.41 -13.63 36.53
N GLY A 286 -4.50 -13.10 37.09
CA GLY A 286 -5.86 -13.24 36.56
C GLY A 286 -6.88 -13.01 37.67
N LEU A 287 -7.88 -12.15 37.49
CA LEU A 287 -8.80 -11.80 38.58
C LEU A 287 -9.89 -12.87 38.84
N GLY A 288 -10.12 -13.75 37.86
CA GLY A 288 -11.07 -14.84 37.95
C GLY A 288 -10.46 -16.17 38.39
N ARG A 289 -11.08 -17.27 37.95
CA ARG A 289 -10.62 -18.64 38.26
C ARG A 289 -9.37 -19.04 37.48
N TYR A 290 -9.16 -18.43 36.32
CA TYR A 290 -8.00 -18.71 35.46
C TYR A 290 -6.85 -17.77 35.79
N LYS A 291 -5.63 -18.25 35.60
CA LYS A 291 -4.39 -17.51 35.81
C LYS A 291 -3.46 -17.76 34.64
N SER A 292 -2.66 -16.75 34.31
CA SER A 292 -1.51 -16.87 33.42
C SER A 292 -0.39 -17.70 34.06
N ARG A 293 0.72 -17.89 33.34
CA ARG A 293 1.88 -18.66 33.79
C ARG A 293 3.17 -17.84 33.67
N ALA A 294 3.08 -16.54 33.87
CA ALA A 294 4.22 -15.63 33.82
C ALA A 294 5.34 -16.08 34.79
N THR A 295 6.59 -15.91 34.35
CA THR A 295 7.80 -16.32 35.07
C THR A 295 8.76 -15.16 35.33
N GLY A 296 8.57 -14.02 34.67
CA GLY A 296 9.40 -12.84 34.84
C GLY A 296 8.82 -11.62 34.14
N THR A 297 9.64 -10.57 34.02
CA THR A 297 9.21 -9.29 33.43
C THR A 297 10.08 -8.85 32.27
N ALA A 298 11.06 -9.67 31.88
CA ALA A 298 12.06 -9.31 30.88
C ALA A 298 11.45 -9.14 29.49
N SER A 299 10.47 -9.97 29.09
CA SER A 299 9.86 -9.85 27.76
C SER A 299 9.22 -8.48 27.54
N ILE A 300 8.29 -8.10 28.42
CA ILE A 300 7.61 -6.80 28.34
C ILE A 300 8.57 -5.61 28.55
N ALA A 301 9.53 -5.75 29.46
CA ALA A 301 10.52 -4.70 29.74
C ALA A 301 11.44 -4.44 28.54
N GLY A 302 11.85 -5.50 27.84
CA GLY A 302 12.62 -5.42 26.60
C GLY A 302 11.86 -4.66 25.51
N LYS A 303 10.59 -5.01 25.28
CA LYS A 303 9.72 -4.32 24.30
C LYS A 303 9.54 -2.83 24.59
N PHE A 304 9.37 -2.44 25.86
CA PHE A 304 9.33 -1.01 26.24
C PHE A 304 10.67 -0.33 26.00
N SER A 305 11.76 -0.99 26.40
CA SER A 305 13.10 -0.44 26.28
C SER A 305 13.49 -0.18 24.83
N SER A 306 13.21 -1.13 23.91
CA SER A 306 13.52 -0.99 22.49
C SER A 306 12.70 0.12 21.83
N ALA A 307 11.38 0.17 22.04
CA ALA A 307 10.52 1.22 21.51
C ALA A 307 10.95 2.62 21.98
N PHE A 308 11.23 2.78 23.27
CA PHE A 308 11.71 4.05 23.83
C PHE A 308 13.12 4.42 23.35
N ALA A 309 14.03 3.46 23.20
CA ALA A 309 15.37 3.73 22.70
C ALA A 309 15.31 4.25 21.26
N LEU A 310 14.62 3.52 20.37
CA LEU A 310 14.45 3.94 18.97
C LEU A 310 13.71 5.27 18.86
N GLY A 311 12.62 5.44 19.61
CA GLY A 311 11.88 6.70 19.70
C GLY A 311 12.79 7.85 20.15
N SER A 312 13.65 7.64 21.14
CA SER A 312 14.58 8.67 21.59
C SER A 312 15.55 9.13 20.50
N ARG A 313 15.97 8.24 19.59
CA ARG A 313 16.86 8.61 18.48
C ARG A 313 16.12 9.45 17.43
N ILE A 314 14.94 8.98 17.02
CA ILE A 314 14.12 9.66 16.00
C ILE A 314 13.68 11.05 16.48
N PHE A 315 13.23 11.17 17.73
CA PHE A 315 12.74 12.43 18.27
C PHE A 315 13.86 13.37 18.73
N ASN A 316 15.14 12.97 18.73
CA ASN A 316 16.22 13.81 19.24
C ASN A 316 16.35 15.15 18.52
N GLU A 317 16.11 15.17 17.20
CA GLU A 317 16.17 16.37 16.38
C GLU A 317 14.82 17.11 16.29
N ILE A 318 13.73 16.48 16.74
CA ILE A 318 12.36 17.01 16.69
C ILE A 318 11.99 17.67 18.03
N ASP A 319 12.24 16.97 19.14
CA ASP A 319 11.94 17.37 20.51
C ASP A 319 12.96 16.73 21.47
N ALA A 320 14.07 17.43 21.69
CA ALA A 320 15.19 16.93 22.51
C ALA A 320 14.80 16.62 23.98
N PRO A 321 14.01 17.46 24.69
CA PRO A 321 13.49 17.11 26.02
C PRO A 321 12.68 15.80 26.03
N TYR A 322 11.79 15.63 25.06
CA TYR A 322 11.00 14.41 24.93
C TYR A 322 11.89 13.19 24.62
N ALA A 323 12.84 13.32 23.70
CA ALA A 323 13.83 12.29 23.41
C ALA A 323 14.64 11.88 24.66
N GLN A 324 15.04 12.85 25.49
CA GLN A 324 15.75 12.56 26.74
C GLN A 324 14.87 11.82 27.76
N LEU A 325 13.58 12.15 27.84
CA LEU A 325 12.61 11.40 28.64
C LEU A 325 12.52 9.95 28.17
N LEU A 326 12.34 9.73 26.86
CA LEU A 326 12.29 8.39 26.26
C LEU A 326 13.57 7.60 26.55
N ARG A 327 14.75 8.22 26.38
CA ARG A 327 16.04 7.59 26.69
C ARG A 327 16.15 7.16 28.15
N ASN A 328 15.68 7.98 29.08
CA ASN A 328 15.67 7.63 30.51
C ASN A 328 14.70 6.48 30.81
N LYS A 329 13.54 6.48 30.16
CA LYS A 329 12.51 5.44 30.30
C LYS A 329 12.94 4.11 29.69
N SER A 330 13.68 4.15 28.58
CA SER A 330 14.30 2.98 27.98
C SER A 330 15.27 2.31 28.96
N LYS A 331 16.20 3.08 29.54
CA LYS A 331 17.16 2.58 30.55
C LYS A 331 16.45 1.98 31.76
N SER A 332 15.40 2.64 32.27
CA SER A 332 14.67 2.12 33.43
C SER A 332 13.89 0.85 33.14
N ALA A 333 13.28 0.75 31.96
CA ALA A 333 12.62 -0.48 31.52
C ALA A 333 13.64 -1.62 31.38
N TYR A 334 14.78 -1.39 30.73
CA TYR A 334 15.83 -2.40 30.63
C TYR A 334 16.35 -2.88 31.99
N GLU A 335 16.62 -1.95 32.91
CA GLU A 335 16.98 -2.28 34.29
C GLU A 335 15.88 -3.04 35.04
N PHE A 336 14.61 -2.79 34.74
CA PHE A 336 13.48 -3.54 35.29
C PHE A 336 13.49 -4.99 34.79
N GLY A 337 13.70 -5.22 33.49
CA GLY A 337 13.80 -6.55 32.90
C GLY A 337 14.97 -7.37 33.43
N LEU A 338 16.13 -6.75 33.64
CA LEU A 338 17.32 -7.42 34.18
C LEU A 338 17.11 -7.99 35.60
N LYS A 339 16.19 -7.43 36.39
CA LYS A 339 15.94 -7.88 37.78
C LYS A 339 15.18 -9.20 37.84
N GLN A 340 14.33 -9.49 36.85
CA GLN A 340 13.48 -10.67 36.84
C GLN A 340 13.39 -11.27 35.43
N PRO A 341 14.43 -12.02 35.00
CA PRO A 341 14.41 -12.77 33.74
C PRO A 341 13.18 -13.67 33.64
N GLY A 342 12.62 -13.79 32.43
CA GLY A 342 11.39 -14.53 32.18
C GLY A 342 10.33 -13.68 31.48
N VAL A 343 9.15 -14.28 31.29
CA VAL A 343 8.06 -13.73 30.49
C VAL A 343 6.93 -13.19 31.35
N GLN A 344 6.39 -12.04 30.94
CA GLN A 344 5.14 -11.52 31.47
C GLN A 344 4.03 -11.86 30.47
N GLN A 345 3.00 -12.56 30.94
CA GLN A 345 1.85 -12.98 30.14
C GLN A 345 0.61 -12.15 30.48
N THR A 346 -0.34 -12.07 29.56
CA THR A 346 -1.62 -11.40 29.81
C THR A 346 -2.47 -12.21 30.79
N ALA A 347 -3.29 -11.51 31.57
CA ALA A 347 -4.06 -12.03 32.68
C ALA A 347 -5.49 -12.39 32.22
N PRO A 348 -5.87 -13.69 32.24
CA PRO A 348 -7.23 -14.13 31.96
C PRO A 348 -8.17 -13.93 33.16
N ASN A 349 -9.47 -14.08 32.93
CA ASN A 349 -10.54 -14.01 33.93
C ASN A 349 -11.56 -15.14 33.77
N ARG A 350 -12.41 -15.10 32.74
CA ARG A 350 -13.56 -16.02 32.56
C ARG A 350 -13.26 -17.23 31.70
N ALA A 351 -12.25 -17.13 30.83
CA ALA A 351 -11.79 -18.19 29.95
C ALA A 351 -10.28 -18.47 30.17
N PRO A 352 -9.78 -19.68 29.83
CA PRO A 352 -8.38 -20.03 30.01
C PRO A 352 -7.45 -19.44 28.94
N TYR A 353 -7.94 -18.53 28.09
CA TYR A 353 -7.20 -17.94 26.96
C TYR A 353 -6.47 -16.67 27.38
N PHE A 354 -5.20 -16.55 26.97
CA PHE A 354 -4.35 -15.38 27.16
C PHE A 354 -3.17 -15.43 26.18
N TYR A 355 -2.34 -14.40 26.14
CA TYR A 355 -1.09 -14.37 25.36
C TYR A 355 -0.02 -15.09 26.13
N GLU A 356 0.40 -16.22 25.57
CA GLU A 356 1.16 -17.25 26.28
C GLU A 356 2.66 -17.15 26.02
N GLU A 357 3.21 -15.93 25.86
CA GLU A 357 4.66 -15.70 25.62
C GLU A 357 5.50 -16.63 26.49
N ASP A 358 6.42 -17.37 25.85
CA ASP A 358 7.39 -18.27 26.49
C ASP A 358 8.84 -17.81 26.25
N ASN A 359 9.04 -16.73 25.48
CA ASN A 359 10.32 -16.17 25.13
C ASN A 359 10.47 -14.71 25.59
N TRP A 360 11.68 -14.34 25.98
CA TRP A 360 12.02 -12.98 26.42
C TRP A 360 13.41 -12.54 25.94
N THR A 361 14.20 -13.45 25.35
CA THR A 361 15.60 -13.17 25.01
C THR A 361 15.71 -12.30 23.77
N ASP A 362 14.85 -12.51 22.76
CA ASP A 362 14.63 -11.60 21.62
C ASP A 362 14.34 -10.17 22.07
N ASP A 363 13.43 -10.00 23.03
CA ASP A 363 13.04 -8.68 23.51
C ASP A 363 14.20 -7.95 24.19
N MET A 364 14.95 -8.67 25.04
CA MET A 364 16.12 -8.12 25.72
C MET A 364 17.31 -7.93 24.79
N GLU A 365 17.44 -8.75 23.75
CA GLU A 365 18.40 -8.57 22.66
C GLU A 365 18.13 -7.25 21.94
N LEU A 366 16.90 -7.06 21.46
CA LEU A 366 16.50 -5.86 20.74
C LEU A 366 16.69 -4.61 21.62
N ALA A 367 16.29 -4.68 22.88
CA ALA A 367 16.50 -3.60 23.84
C ALA A 367 17.98 -3.24 24.02
N ALA A 368 18.85 -4.26 24.16
CA ALA A 368 20.29 -4.05 24.31
C ALA A 368 20.92 -3.49 23.03
N ALA A 369 20.51 -3.98 21.86
CA ALA A 369 20.98 -3.48 20.57
C ALA A 369 20.58 -2.01 20.36
N GLU A 370 19.32 -1.67 20.62
CA GLU A 370 18.83 -0.29 20.50
C GLU A 370 19.46 0.65 21.54
N LEU A 371 19.71 0.19 22.76
CA LEU A 371 20.46 0.97 23.76
C LEU A 371 21.91 1.20 23.32
N TYR A 372 22.57 0.19 22.75
CA TYR A 372 23.91 0.35 22.18
C TYR A 372 23.91 1.44 21.09
N GLN A 373 22.94 1.43 20.18
CA GLN A 373 22.80 2.45 19.13
C GLN A 373 22.46 3.85 19.69
N SER A 374 21.73 3.91 20.81
CA SER A 374 21.22 5.18 21.36
C SER A 374 22.18 5.88 22.32
N VAL A 375 22.92 5.12 23.13
CA VAL A 375 23.79 5.67 24.18
C VAL A 375 25.23 5.16 24.12
N GLY A 376 25.54 4.25 23.20
CA GLY A 376 26.85 3.61 23.10
C GLY A 376 27.13 2.63 24.23
N GLY A 377 28.39 2.23 24.38
CA GLY A 377 28.86 1.36 25.47
C GLY A 377 28.94 -0.11 25.06
N LYS A 378 30.17 -0.65 25.08
CA LYS A 378 30.45 -2.05 24.66
C LYS A 378 29.70 -3.12 25.46
N GLN A 379 29.22 -2.78 26.67
CA GLN A 379 28.45 -3.69 27.51
C GLN A 379 27.09 -4.04 26.88
N PHE A 380 26.37 -3.07 26.31
CA PHE A 380 25.08 -3.32 25.68
C PHE A 380 25.22 -4.20 24.44
N LEU A 381 26.22 -3.92 23.59
CA LEU A 381 26.53 -4.80 22.46
C LEU A 381 26.86 -6.23 22.90
N LYS A 382 27.68 -6.39 23.95
CA LYS A 382 27.99 -7.70 24.52
C LYS A 382 26.74 -8.42 25.04
N GLN A 383 25.81 -7.71 25.66
CA GLN A 383 24.53 -8.25 26.12
C GLN A 383 23.65 -8.67 24.94
N ALA A 384 23.52 -7.83 23.91
CA ALA A 384 22.77 -8.14 22.70
C ALA A 384 23.29 -9.43 22.04
N VAL A 385 24.61 -9.53 21.81
CA VAL A 385 25.23 -10.74 21.23
C VAL A 385 25.00 -11.98 22.11
N ASN A 386 25.01 -11.82 23.44
CA ASN A 386 24.73 -12.92 24.36
C ASN A 386 23.27 -13.38 24.29
N TYR A 387 22.31 -12.46 24.19
CA TYR A 387 20.90 -12.80 24.00
C TYR A 387 20.63 -13.42 22.62
N ALA A 388 21.27 -12.91 21.56
CA ALA A 388 21.22 -13.48 20.22
C ALA A 388 21.61 -14.97 20.21
N SER A 389 22.60 -15.36 21.01
CA SER A 389 23.01 -16.76 21.12
C SER A 389 22.07 -17.67 21.91
N GLN A 390 21.18 -17.10 22.73
CA GLN A 390 20.18 -17.85 23.50
C GLN A 390 18.94 -18.19 22.67
N GLU A 391 18.64 -17.39 21.66
CA GLU A 391 17.62 -17.68 20.65
C GLU A 391 18.19 -17.55 19.22
N PRO A 392 18.97 -18.54 18.77
CA PRO A 392 19.45 -18.58 17.39
C PRO A 392 18.32 -18.59 16.35
N VAL A 393 17.16 -19.16 16.68
CA VAL A 393 16.03 -19.26 15.77
C VAL A 393 14.75 -19.06 16.54
N THR A 394 13.87 -18.18 16.04
CA THR A 394 12.53 -18.02 16.61
C THR A 394 11.79 -19.35 16.57
N PRO A 395 11.36 -19.91 17.72
CA PRO A 395 11.06 -21.34 17.82
C PRO A 395 9.93 -21.86 16.91
N TRP A 396 9.00 -21.00 16.48
CA TRP A 396 7.93 -21.42 15.57
C TRP A 396 8.45 -21.80 14.18
N MET A 397 9.62 -21.30 13.76
CA MET A 397 10.21 -21.57 12.44
C MET A 397 10.64 -23.04 12.32
N GLY A 398 9.76 -23.84 11.72
CA GLY A 398 9.88 -25.30 11.60
C GLY A 398 8.81 -26.07 12.38
N ALA A 399 8.15 -25.45 13.37
CA ALA A 399 7.08 -26.06 14.14
C ALA A 399 5.78 -26.19 13.33
N ASP A 400 4.91 -27.12 13.75
CA ASP A 400 3.56 -27.33 13.15
C ASP A 400 2.45 -26.71 14.00
N THR A 401 2.73 -26.37 15.25
CA THR A 401 1.76 -25.81 16.18
C THR A 401 2.45 -24.87 17.17
N ALA A 402 1.68 -23.94 17.72
CA ALA A 402 2.07 -23.11 18.85
C ALA A 402 0.82 -22.79 19.67
N ARG A 403 1.01 -22.43 20.94
CA ARG A 403 -0.06 -21.80 21.72
C ARG A 403 -0.20 -20.33 21.33
N HIS A 404 -1.30 -19.69 21.71
CA HIS A 404 -1.61 -18.33 21.29
C HIS A 404 -0.52 -17.35 21.76
N TYR A 405 0.14 -16.65 20.83
CA TYR A 405 1.27 -15.75 21.10
C TYR A 405 2.49 -16.38 21.82
N GLN A 406 2.64 -17.71 21.79
CA GLN A 406 3.69 -18.41 22.55
C GLN A 406 5.12 -17.91 22.25
N TRP A 407 5.40 -17.57 20.99
CA TRP A 407 6.72 -17.14 20.53
C TRP A 407 6.65 -15.77 19.84
N TYR A 408 5.91 -14.85 20.47
CA TYR A 408 5.82 -13.45 20.08
C TYR A 408 7.12 -12.69 20.42
N PRO A 409 7.66 -11.79 19.57
CA PRO A 409 7.04 -11.03 18.47
C PRO A 409 7.14 -11.67 17.07
N PHE A 410 7.20 -13.00 16.96
CA PHE A 410 7.18 -13.79 15.72
C PHE A 410 8.38 -13.62 14.78
N HIS A 411 9.24 -12.63 14.97
CA HIS A 411 10.60 -12.63 14.46
C HIS A 411 11.49 -11.78 15.37
N ASN A 412 12.78 -12.10 15.42
CA ASN A 412 13.71 -11.42 16.31
C ASN A 412 14.42 -10.25 15.58
N PHE A 413 13.87 -9.03 15.71
CA PHE A 413 14.51 -7.79 15.22
C PHE A 413 15.90 -7.53 15.83
N GLY A 414 16.21 -8.11 16.99
CA GLY A 414 17.50 -8.00 17.64
C GLY A 414 18.64 -8.46 16.74
N HIS A 415 18.46 -9.60 16.05
CA HIS A 415 19.46 -10.11 15.10
C HIS A 415 19.78 -9.09 14.00
N TYR A 416 18.76 -8.40 13.49
CA TYR A 416 18.93 -7.33 12.50
C TYR A 416 19.70 -6.14 13.07
N GLU A 417 19.35 -5.67 14.26
CA GLU A 417 20.04 -4.54 14.88
C GLU A 417 21.50 -4.88 15.26
N VAL A 418 21.76 -6.12 15.69
CA VAL A 418 23.10 -6.64 15.96
C VAL A 418 23.91 -6.76 14.66
N ALA A 419 23.30 -7.21 13.56
CA ALA A 419 23.96 -7.35 12.26
C ALA A 419 24.50 -6.01 11.72
N LYS A 420 23.84 -4.89 12.05
CA LYS A 420 24.21 -3.52 11.62
C LYS A 420 25.35 -2.88 12.42
N THR A 421 25.91 -3.57 13.42
CA THR A 421 26.88 -2.96 14.35
C THR A 421 28.29 -2.74 13.78
N GLY A 422 28.53 -3.18 12.54
CA GLY A 422 29.78 -2.98 11.80
C GLY A 422 30.92 -3.93 12.15
N ASP A 423 30.77 -4.76 13.20
CA ASP A 423 31.68 -5.87 13.49
C ASP A 423 31.32 -7.06 12.59
N LYS A 424 32.22 -7.41 11.68
CA LYS A 424 32.00 -8.44 10.67
C LYS A 424 31.67 -9.81 11.27
N LEU A 425 32.37 -10.23 12.32
CA LEU A 425 32.15 -11.56 12.92
C LEU A 425 30.81 -11.61 13.66
N VAL A 426 30.47 -10.53 14.36
CA VAL A 426 29.16 -10.39 15.03
C VAL A 426 28.03 -10.37 13.99
N SER A 427 28.22 -9.63 12.90
CA SER A 427 27.25 -9.51 11.82
C SER A 427 27.02 -10.84 11.11
N GLU A 428 28.07 -11.53 10.70
CA GLU A 428 27.99 -12.87 10.09
C GLU A 428 27.29 -13.86 11.02
N LYS A 429 27.53 -13.78 12.34
CA LYS A 429 26.90 -14.67 13.30
C LYS A 429 25.39 -14.40 13.43
N ALA A 430 24.98 -13.14 13.58
CA ALA A 430 23.56 -12.77 13.63
C ALA A 430 22.82 -13.12 12.33
N LEU A 431 23.45 -12.90 11.16
CA LEU A 431 22.88 -13.31 9.88
C LEU A 431 22.78 -14.84 9.73
N SER A 432 23.69 -15.61 10.34
CA SER A 432 23.60 -17.08 10.33
C SER A 432 22.37 -17.60 11.09
N TYR A 433 21.92 -16.89 12.12
CA TYR A 433 20.70 -17.18 12.88
C TYR A 433 19.44 -16.96 12.05
N TYR A 434 19.34 -15.82 11.36
CA TYR A 434 18.29 -15.59 10.37
C TYR A 434 18.27 -16.67 9.30
N LYS A 435 19.44 -16.98 8.72
CA LYS A 435 19.55 -18.01 7.68
C LYS A 435 19.03 -19.37 8.17
N GLU A 436 19.39 -19.78 9.38
CA GLU A 436 18.92 -21.04 9.95
C GLU A 436 17.39 -21.10 10.08
N GLY A 437 16.76 -20.01 10.53
CA GLY A 437 15.29 -19.90 10.58
C GLY A 437 14.64 -19.96 9.19
N LEU A 438 15.19 -19.23 8.22
CA LEU A 438 14.73 -19.25 6.82
C LEU A 438 14.86 -20.66 6.22
N ASP A 439 15.97 -21.36 6.49
CA ASP A 439 16.19 -22.73 6.04
C ASP A 439 15.15 -23.69 6.61
N ARG A 440 14.81 -23.60 7.90
CA ARG A 440 13.80 -24.47 8.52
C ARG A 440 12.42 -24.29 7.88
N VAL A 441 12.03 -23.05 7.58
CA VAL A 441 10.78 -22.77 6.87
C VAL A 441 10.86 -23.26 5.42
N TRP A 442 11.99 -23.04 4.74
CA TRP A 442 12.20 -23.48 3.37
C TRP A 442 12.12 -25.00 3.21
N GLN A 443 12.67 -25.78 4.16
CA GLN A 443 12.59 -27.24 4.12
C GLN A 443 11.15 -27.75 4.10
N LYS A 444 10.19 -27.01 4.67
CA LYS A 444 8.76 -27.34 4.61
C LYS A 444 8.11 -26.78 3.34
N ALA A 445 8.40 -25.52 3.04
CA ALA A 445 7.80 -24.76 1.93
C ALA A 445 8.09 -25.36 0.55
N LYS A 446 9.30 -25.86 0.32
CA LYS A 446 9.77 -26.35 -1.00
C LYS A 446 8.98 -27.52 -1.58
N HIS A 447 8.04 -28.09 -0.80
CA HIS A 447 7.24 -29.25 -1.17
C HIS A 447 5.82 -28.92 -1.66
N ASN A 448 5.41 -27.65 -1.71
CA ASN A 448 4.09 -27.25 -2.20
C ASN A 448 4.13 -26.02 -3.11
N ALA A 449 3.13 -25.86 -3.99
CA ALA A 449 3.15 -24.81 -5.01
C ALA A 449 3.06 -23.38 -4.45
N PHE A 450 2.50 -23.19 -3.24
CA PHE A 450 2.42 -21.89 -2.58
C PHE A 450 3.69 -21.54 -1.80
N TYR A 451 4.68 -22.42 -1.73
CA TYR A 451 5.84 -22.27 -0.84
C TYR A 451 5.44 -21.95 0.61
N ARG A 452 4.40 -22.64 1.09
CA ARG A 452 3.92 -22.49 2.45
C ARG A 452 4.75 -23.35 3.42
N GLY A 453 5.50 -22.69 4.30
CA GLY A 453 6.21 -23.34 5.42
C GLY A 453 5.80 -22.84 6.80
N VAL A 454 5.11 -21.70 6.88
CA VAL A 454 4.57 -21.13 8.11
C VAL A 454 3.28 -21.90 8.51
N PRO A 455 3.11 -22.28 9.78
CA PRO A 455 1.98 -23.11 10.23
C PRO A 455 0.64 -22.36 10.13
N PHE A 456 -0.45 -23.14 9.97
CA PHE A 456 -1.82 -22.61 9.96
C PHE A 456 -2.43 -22.64 11.37
N ILE A 457 -1.94 -21.75 12.23
CA ILE A 457 -2.49 -21.52 13.57
C ILE A 457 -3.15 -20.15 13.64
N TRP A 458 -3.84 -19.83 14.74
CA TRP A 458 -4.40 -18.49 14.96
C TRP A 458 -3.30 -17.42 14.80
N CYS A 459 -3.59 -16.36 14.04
CA CYS A 459 -2.66 -15.32 13.61
C CYS A 459 -1.60 -15.79 12.59
N SER A 460 -1.91 -16.79 11.76
CA SER A 460 -0.98 -17.31 10.74
C SER A 460 -0.54 -16.25 9.73
N ASN A 461 -1.35 -15.21 9.47
CA ASN A 461 -0.93 -14.09 8.65
C ASN A 461 0.07 -13.18 9.38
N ASN A 462 -0.03 -13.00 10.71
CA ASN A 462 0.97 -12.24 11.48
C ASN A 462 2.34 -12.94 11.43
N LEU A 463 2.36 -14.27 11.51
CA LEU A 463 3.57 -15.08 11.30
C LEU A 463 4.10 -14.95 9.86
N THR A 464 3.19 -14.91 8.87
CA THR A 464 3.54 -14.76 7.44
C THR A 464 4.19 -13.41 7.18
N THR A 465 3.59 -12.34 7.70
CA THR A 465 4.14 -10.98 7.65
C THR A 465 5.50 -10.91 8.32
N SER A 466 5.65 -11.45 9.53
CA SER A 466 6.92 -11.48 10.27
C SER A 466 8.01 -12.26 9.53
N PHE A 467 7.67 -13.39 8.93
CA PHE A 467 8.60 -14.17 8.13
C PHE A 467 9.06 -13.43 6.87
N ALA A 468 8.15 -12.75 6.17
CA ALA A 468 8.48 -11.95 5.01
C ALA A 468 9.40 -10.77 5.39
N ILE A 469 9.15 -10.12 6.54
CA ILE A 469 10.04 -9.09 7.10
C ILE A 469 11.43 -9.67 7.37
N GLN A 470 11.53 -10.77 8.13
CA GLN A 470 12.83 -11.38 8.42
C GLN A 470 13.59 -11.78 7.16
N SER A 471 12.89 -12.31 6.15
CA SER A 471 13.50 -12.66 4.85
C SER A 471 14.03 -11.41 4.14
N PHE A 472 13.26 -10.33 4.10
CA PHE A 472 13.68 -9.05 3.55
C PHE A 472 14.92 -8.49 4.27
N LEU A 473 14.91 -8.50 5.60
CA LEU A 473 16.03 -8.00 6.42
C LEU A 473 17.29 -8.83 6.20
N TYR A 474 17.16 -10.15 6.11
CA TYR A 474 18.27 -11.04 5.80
C TYR A 474 18.88 -10.72 4.44
N HIS A 475 18.07 -10.64 3.38
CA HIS A 475 18.55 -10.30 2.05
C HIS A 475 19.23 -8.91 2.03
N LYS A 476 18.61 -7.90 2.66
CA LYS A 476 19.14 -6.53 2.74
C LYS A 476 20.55 -6.46 3.31
N GLU A 477 20.82 -7.18 4.39
CA GLU A 477 22.11 -7.10 5.10
C GLU A 477 23.14 -8.13 4.61
N SER A 478 22.71 -9.28 4.08
CA SER A 478 23.62 -10.34 3.62
C SER A 478 23.92 -10.27 2.11
N GLY A 479 23.01 -9.73 1.30
CA GLY A 479 23.02 -9.83 -0.15
C GLY A 479 22.73 -11.25 -0.68
N ASP A 480 22.27 -12.18 0.16
CA ASP A 480 21.92 -13.55 -0.24
C ASP A 480 20.48 -13.60 -0.79
N ASP A 481 20.36 -13.92 -2.08
CA ASP A 481 19.10 -14.00 -2.82
C ASP A 481 18.41 -15.37 -2.69
N SER A 482 19.00 -16.34 -1.98
CA SER A 482 18.54 -17.74 -1.92
C SER A 482 17.09 -17.90 -1.45
N TYR A 483 16.55 -16.93 -0.71
CA TYR A 483 15.20 -16.95 -0.15
C TYR A 483 14.25 -15.91 -0.76
N GLU A 484 14.66 -15.10 -1.75
CA GLU A 484 13.81 -14.03 -2.29
C GLU A 484 12.51 -14.56 -2.93
N GLU A 485 12.53 -15.73 -3.60
CA GLU A 485 11.30 -16.34 -4.13
C GLU A 485 10.37 -16.81 -2.98
N LEU A 486 10.93 -17.29 -1.88
CA LEU A 486 10.16 -17.68 -0.70
C LEU A 486 9.58 -16.45 0.02
N ALA A 487 10.36 -15.37 0.13
CA ALA A 487 9.91 -14.09 0.68
C ALA A 487 8.74 -13.54 -0.16
N GLN A 488 8.91 -13.48 -1.49
CA GLN A 488 7.86 -13.05 -2.41
C GLN A 488 6.62 -13.92 -2.31
N ALA A 489 6.74 -15.25 -2.17
CA ALA A 489 5.58 -16.13 -2.01
C ALA A 489 4.79 -15.86 -0.72
N ASN A 490 5.45 -15.48 0.38
CA ASN A 490 4.78 -15.10 1.62
C ASN A 490 4.13 -13.71 1.52
N PHE A 491 4.75 -12.77 0.79
CA PHE A 491 4.11 -11.49 0.47
C PHE A 491 2.88 -11.70 -0.43
N ASP A 492 3.02 -12.46 -1.52
CA ASP A 492 1.94 -12.75 -2.46
C ASP A 492 0.78 -13.51 -1.81
N TRP A 493 1.04 -14.35 -0.80
CA TRP A 493 0.02 -15.03 0.00
C TRP A 493 -0.94 -14.02 0.65
N LEU A 494 -0.42 -12.93 1.21
CA LEU A 494 -1.21 -11.89 1.85
C LEU A 494 -2.08 -11.12 0.85
N PHE A 495 -1.75 -11.14 -0.44
CA PHE A 495 -2.41 -10.35 -1.48
C PHE A 495 -3.09 -11.18 -2.58
N GLY A 496 -3.45 -12.44 -2.29
CA GLY A 496 -4.32 -13.25 -3.17
C GLY A 496 -3.66 -14.46 -3.84
N CYS A 497 -2.35 -14.66 -3.70
CA CYS A 497 -1.69 -15.89 -4.14
C CYS A 497 -1.82 -16.99 -3.08
N ASN A 498 -3.07 -17.36 -2.80
CA ASN A 498 -3.46 -18.36 -1.80
C ASN A 498 -4.66 -19.19 -2.33
N PRO A 499 -5.09 -20.27 -1.64
CA PRO A 499 -6.15 -21.15 -2.12
C PRO A 499 -7.46 -20.46 -2.52
N TRP A 500 -7.80 -19.35 -1.86
CA TRP A 500 -9.06 -18.62 -2.05
C TRP A 500 -9.00 -17.56 -3.15
N GLY A 501 -7.80 -17.06 -3.47
CA GLY A 501 -7.66 -15.94 -4.38
C GLY A 501 -8.10 -14.60 -3.77
N SER A 502 -8.08 -14.50 -2.44
CA SER A 502 -8.47 -13.30 -1.68
C SER A 502 -7.24 -12.65 -1.04
N THR A 503 -7.16 -11.33 -1.02
CA THR A 503 -6.25 -10.65 -0.09
C THR A 503 -6.65 -10.96 1.35
N MET A 504 -5.69 -10.83 2.25
CA MET A 504 -5.83 -10.93 3.70
C MET A 504 -5.90 -9.55 4.36
N VAL A 505 -6.00 -8.49 3.55
CA VAL A 505 -6.03 -7.10 4.01
C VAL A 505 -7.34 -6.45 3.56
N TYR A 506 -8.12 -5.95 4.51
CA TYR A 506 -9.41 -5.33 4.19
C TYR A 506 -9.22 -4.11 3.27
N GLY A 507 -9.93 -4.10 2.15
CA GLY A 507 -9.95 -2.98 1.20
C GLY A 507 -8.69 -2.78 0.34
N LEU A 508 -7.68 -3.66 0.43
CA LEU A 508 -6.40 -3.49 -0.28
C LEU A 508 -6.08 -4.68 -1.22
N PRO A 509 -6.12 -4.51 -2.56
CA PRO A 509 -6.47 -3.31 -3.31
C PRO A 509 -7.98 -3.04 -3.41
N ALA A 510 -8.35 -1.79 -3.67
CA ALA A 510 -9.75 -1.33 -3.73
C ALA A 510 -10.62 -2.02 -4.82
N GLY A 511 -10.02 -2.71 -5.79
CA GLY A 511 -10.72 -3.50 -6.82
C GLY A 511 -10.48 -5.01 -6.72
N GLY A 512 -9.78 -5.47 -5.69
CA GLY A 512 -9.48 -6.88 -5.47
C GLY A 512 -10.59 -7.62 -4.72
N GLU A 513 -10.45 -8.94 -4.66
CA GLU A 513 -11.22 -9.79 -3.77
C GLU A 513 -10.61 -9.69 -2.37
N THR A 514 -11.30 -9.02 -1.44
CA THR A 514 -10.84 -8.68 -0.08
C THR A 514 -11.84 -9.13 0.98
N PRO A 515 -11.46 -9.24 2.28
CA PRO A 515 -12.40 -9.53 3.36
C PRO A 515 -13.54 -8.48 3.37
N LYS A 516 -14.77 -8.92 3.59
CA LYS A 516 -15.98 -8.08 3.59
C LYS A 516 -16.77 -8.17 4.88
N ASP A 517 -16.63 -9.26 5.62
CA ASP A 517 -17.34 -9.50 6.87
C ASP A 517 -16.39 -9.93 8.00
N PRO A 518 -15.32 -9.16 8.27
CA PRO A 518 -14.37 -9.46 9.35
C PRO A 518 -15.08 -9.49 10.71
N HIS A 519 -14.53 -10.26 11.66
CA HIS A 519 -14.99 -10.32 13.05
C HIS A 519 -14.75 -8.97 13.73
N SER A 520 -15.61 -7.99 13.49
CA SER A 520 -15.49 -6.65 14.04
C SER A 520 -16.87 -6.02 14.21
N ALA A 521 -17.06 -5.31 15.32
CA ALA A 521 -18.28 -4.57 15.54
C ALA A 521 -18.45 -3.40 14.54
N PHE A 522 -17.34 -2.84 14.03
CA PHE A 522 -17.37 -1.77 13.03
C PHE A 522 -18.06 -2.25 11.74
N THR A 523 -17.63 -3.38 11.20
CA THR A 523 -18.23 -3.97 9.99
C THR A 523 -19.60 -4.58 10.27
N HIS A 524 -19.71 -5.42 11.31
CA HIS A 524 -20.91 -6.21 11.54
C HIS A 524 -22.13 -5.36 11.95
N LEU A 525 -21.96 -4.42 12.88
CA LEU A 525 -23.08 -3.64 13.42
C LEU A 525 -23.35 -2.34 12.62
N PHE A 526 -22.32 -1.77 11.98
CA PHE A 526 -22.40 -0.43 11.39
C PHE A 526 -21.96 -0.35 9.93
N GLN A 527 -21.45 -1.44 9.34
CA GLN A 527 -20.90 -1.47 7.97
C GLN A 527 -19.77 -0.45 7.75
N TYR A 528 -19.06 -0.10 8.82
CA TYR A 528 -17.90 0.76 8.77
C TYR A 528 -16.72 -0.02 8.20
N PRO A 529 -16.07 0.45 7.12
CA PRO A 529 -14.87 -0.20 6.60
C PRO A 529 -13.74 -0.17 7.63
N ILE A 530 -12.95 -1.24 7.65
CA ILE A 530 -11.74 -1.39 8.47
C ILE A 530 -10.49 -1.35 7.57
N ASP A 531 -10.45 -0.38 6.66
CA ASP A 531 -9.42 -0.21 5.63
C ASP A 531 -8.00 -0.43 6.17
N GLY A 532 -7.30 -1.41 5.59
CA GLY A 532 -5.91 -1.71 5.92
C GLY A 532 -5.72 -2.75 7.01
N GLY A 533 -6.78 -3.18 7.70
CA GLY A 533 -6.70 -4.22 8.73
C GLY A 533 -6.28 -5.57 8.16
N LEU A 534 -5.21 -6.15 8.71
CA LEU A 534 -4.75 -7.50 8.43
C LEU A 534 -5.58 -8.50 9.24
N VAL A 535 -6.31 -9.39 8.57
CA VAL A 535 -7.03 -10.47 9.26
C VAL A 535 -6.06 -11.57 9.72
N ASP A 536 -6.39 -12.21 10.84
CA ASP A 536 -5.63 -13.28 11.50
C ASP A 536 -5.11 -14.35 10.54
N GLY A 537 -5.97 -14.72 9.60
CA GLY A 537 -5.62 -15.64 8.54
C GLY A 537 -5.94 -17.10 8.84
N PRO A 538 -5.64 -17.97 7.88
CA PRO A 538 -6.15 -19.31 7.88
C PRO A 538 -5.60 -20.18 9.02
N VAL A 539 -6.43 -21.10 9.49
CA VAL A 539 -6.07 -22.12 10.47
C VAL A 539 -6.21 -23.53 9.90
N TYR A 540 -5.56 -24.51 10.51
CA TYR A 540 -5.80 -25.93 10.19
C TYR A 540 -7.28 -26.25 10.42
N GLY A 541 -7.87 -27.09 9.55
CA GLY A 541 -9.27 -27.48 9.69
C GLY A 541 -9.59 -28.16 11.03
N SER A 542 -8.59 -28.84 11.63
CA SER A 542 -8.69 -29.40 12.99
C SER A 542 -8.78 -28.34 14.08
N ILE A 543 -8.06 -27.22 13.96
CA ILE A 543 -8.12 -26.11 14.91
C ILE A 543 -9.49 -25.48 14.86
N TYR A 544 -9.97 -25.09 13.67
CA TYR A 544 -11.31 -24.51 13.50
C TYR A 544 -12.41 -25.37 14.13
N LYS A 545 -12.41 -26.69 13.84
CA LYS A 545 -13.39 -27.64 14.40
C LYS A 545 -13.32 -27.79 15.92
N GLY A 546 -12.20 -27.42 16.55
CA GLY A 546 -11.98 -27.53 17.98
C GLY A 546 -12.27 -26.25 18.78
N LEU A 547 -12.52 -25.12 18.12
CA LEU A 547 -12.76 -23.83 18.76
C LEU A 547 -14.21 -23.69 19.23
N ILE A 548 -14.40 -22.98 20.35
CA ILE A 548 -15.70 -22.81 21.01
C ILE A 548 -16.27 -21.46 20.60
N GLY A 549 -17.57 -21.43 20.26
CA GLY A 549 -18.27 -20.16 19.97
C GLY A 549 -18.10 -19.65 18.54
N ILE A 550 -17.37 -20.37 17.69
CA ILE A 550 -17.30 -20.09 16.25
C ILE A 550 -18.52 -20.67 15.55
N THR A 551 -19.13 -19.88 14.67
CA THR A 551 -20.26 -20.30 13.83
C THR A 551 -20.30 -19.41 12.59
N LEU A 552 -20.50 -19.99 11.41
CA LEU A 552 -20.74 -19.20 10.20
C LEU A 552 -22.21 -18.75 10.17
N TYR A 553 -22.44 -17.46 9.99
CA TYR A 553 -23.79 -16.90 9.92
C TYR A 553 -24.30 -16.74 8.49
N LYS A 554 -23.40 -16.80 7.51
CA LYS A 554 -23.69 -16.81 6.07
C LYS A 554 -23.18 -18.12 5.45
N PRO A 555 -23.70 -18.51 4.27
CA PRO A 555 -23.13 -19.60 3.50
C PRO A 555 -21.64 -19.34 3.20
N ASP A 556 -20.80 -20.35 3.39
CA ASP A 556 -19.37 -20.23 3.12
C ASP A 556 -19.11 -19.94 1.64
N LYS A 557 -18.70 -18.70 1.36
CA LYS A 557 -18.31 -18.22 0.04
C LYS A 557 -17.19 -19.07 -0.58
N TYR A 558 -16.35 -19.64 0.26
CA TYR A 558 -15.14 -20.36 -0.11
C TYR A 558 -15.28 -21.87 0.08
N ALA A 559 -16.50 -22.41 0.18
CA ALA A 559 -16.77 -23.81 0.48
C ALA A 559 -15.98 -24.79 -0.42
N GLU A 560 -15.81 -24.47 -1.71
CA GLU A 560 -15.06 -25.32 -2.64
C GLU A 560 -13.54 -25.31 -2.42
N PHE A 561 -13.02 -24.34 -1.67
CA PHE A 561 -11.59 -24.15 -1.39
C PHE A 561 -11.21 -24.55 0.05
N GLN A 562 -12.18 -24.91 0.89
CA GLN A 562 -11.88 -25.44 2.23
C GLN A 562 -11.33 -26.87 2.19
N SER A 563 -10.53 -27.23 3.19
CA SER A 563 -9.98 -28.58 3.34
C SER A 563 -9.63 -28.89 4.80
N ASP A 564 -9.40 -30.17 5.12
CA ASP A 564 -8.89 -30.55 6.44
C ASP A 564 -7.51 -29.94 6.74
N LEU A 565 -6.72 -29.66 5.68
CA LEU A 565 -5.43 -29.00 5.82
C LEU A 565 -5.57 -27.54 6.27
N VAL A 566 -6.51 -26.80 5.69
CA VAL A 566 -6.58 -25.36 5.92
C VAL A 566 -7.97 -24.81 5.60
N VAL A 567 -8.43 -23.87 6.43
CA VAL A 567 -9.67 -23.12 6.25
C VAL A 567 -9.47 -21.61 6.47
N TYR A 568 -10.26 -20.81 5.76
CA TYR A 568 -10.42 -19.37 5.95
C TYR A 568 -11.86 -19.00 5.59
N HIS A 569 -12.54 -18.26 6.46
CA HIS A 569 -13.91 -17.85 6.23
C HIS A 569 -14.03 -16.33 6.30
N ASP A 570 -14.61 -15.72 5.26
CA ASP A 570 -14.99 -14.30 5.30
C ASP A 570 -16.38 -14.15 5.93
N ASP A 571 -16.49 -14.45 7.22
CA ASP A 571 -17.72 -14.35 8.02
C ASP A 571 -17.39 -13.84 9.42
N PHE A 572 -18.21 -12.93 9.94
CA PHE A 572 -17.92 -12.29 11.23
C PHE A 572 -17.96 -13.28 12.39
N GLY A 573 -18.60 -14.43 12.25
CA GLY A 573 -18.66 -15.44 13.31
C GLY A 573 -17.41 -16.31 13.42
N ASP A 574 -16.43 -16.15 12.53
CA ASP A 574 -15.11 -16.78 12.61
C ASP A 574 -14.04 -15.78 13.04
N TYR A 575 -13.92 -15.59 14.36
CA TYR A 575 -12.86 -14.77 14.94
C TYR A 575 -11.46 -15.37 14.70
N SER A 576 -11.34 -16.68 14.48
CA SER A 576 -10.03 -17.34 14.42
C SER A 576 -9.29 -17.14 13.12
N THR A 577 -10.03 -16.86 12.03
CA THR A 577 -9.46 -16.63 10.71
C THR A 577 -9.67 -15.23 10.17
N ASN A 578 -10.66 -14.50 10.71
CA ASN A 578 -11.17 -13.28 10.10
C ASN A 578 -11.24 -12.07 11.06
N GLU A 579 -10.62 -12.15 12.24
CA GLU A 579 -10.44 -10.98 13.11
C GLU A 579 -9.23 -10.15 12.65
N PRO A 580 -9.38 -8.84 12.46
CA PRO A 580 -8.25 -7.96 12.16
C PRO A 580 -7.42 -7.64 13.41
N THR A 581 -6.09 -7.72 13.31
CA THR A 581 -5.19 -7.49 14.46
C THR A 581 -4.39 -6.19 14.31
N MET A 582 -4.28 -5.42 15.39
CA MET A 582 -3.56 -4.13 15.39
C MET A 582 -2.05 -4.33 15.23
N ASP A 583 -1.46 -5.28 15.96
CA ASP A 583 -0.03 -5.53 15.91
C ASP A 583 0.39 -6.20 14.58
N GLY A 584 -0.39 -7.15 14.07
CA GLY A 584 -0.21 -7.72 12.74
C GLY A 584 -0.26 -6.66 11.65
N THR A 585 -1.19 -5.70 11.78
CA THR A 585 -1.28 -4.56 10.85
C THR A 585 -0.09 -3.61 10.99
N ALA A 586 0.41 -3.34 12.19
CA ALA A 586 1.63 -2.55 12.38
C ALA A 586 2.87 -3.22 11.75
N SER A 587 2.99 -4.55 11.87
CA SER A 587 4.02 -5.30 11.14
C SER A 587 3.81 -5.23 9.62
N LEU A 588 2.56 -5.30 9.16
CA LEU A 588 2.23 -5.15 7.73
C LEU A 588 2.64 -3.78 7.19
N VAL A 589 2.48 -2.70 7.97
CA VAL A 589 2.94 -1.35 7.58
C VAL A 589 4.45 -1.36 7.29
N TYR A 590 5.27 -2.01 8.14
CA TYR A 590 6.70 -2.16 7.89
C TYR A 590 6.97 -2.94 6.59
N LEU A 591 6.32 -4.09 6.41
CA LEU A 591 6.50 -4.93 5.22
C LEU A 591 6.11 -4.21 3.93
N LEU A 592 4.98 -3.50 3.93
CA LEU A 592 4.50 -2.72 2.80
C LEU A 592 5.46 -1.57 2.48
N ALA A 593 6.01 -0.90 3.50
CA ALA A 593 7.02 0.14 3.28
C ALA A 593 8.31 -0.42 2.70
N ALA A 594 8.76 -1.60 3.15
CA ALA A 594 9.92 -2.28 2.60
C ALA A 594 9.77 -2.65 1.12
N TYR A 595 8.56 -3.03 0.70
CA TYR A 595 8.26 -3.35 -0.71
C TYR A 595 8.03 -2.08 -1.55
N ASP A 596 7.38 -1.05 -1.00
CA ASP A 596 7.26 0.27 -1.65
C ASP A 596 8.66 0.88 -1.90
N SER A 597 9.58 0.77 -0.94
CA SER A 597 10.95 1.29 -1.07
C SER A 597 11.79 0.55 -2.13
N ARG A 598 11.41 -0.66 -2.56
CA ARG A 598 12.07 -1.36 -3.69
C ARG A 598 11.79 -0.68 -5.03
N THR A 599 10.82 0.24 -5.07
CA THR A 599 10.59 1.10 -6.24
C THR A 599 11.87 1.89 -6.48
N LYS A 600 12.57 1.62 -7.60
CA LYS A 600 13.86 2.27 -7.89
C LYS A 600 13.72 3.79 -7.83
N GLU A 601 14.57 4.45 -7.03
CA GLU A 601 14.72 5.91 -7.00
C GLU A 601 14.97 6.52 -8.40
N GLU A 602 15.47 5.72 -9.35
CA GLU A 602 15.72 6.14 -10.74
C GLU A 602 14.48 6.71 -11.46
N ILE A 603 13.25 6.51 -10.94
CA ILE A 603 12.01 6.98 -11.58
C ILE A 603 11.05 7.67 -10.58
N SER A 604 11.55 8.65 -9.84
CA SER A 604 10.79 9.89 -9.60
C SER A 604 11.23 10.99 -10.58
N GLN A 605 11.57 10.64 -11.82
CA GLN A 605 11.87 11.66 -12.83
C GLN A 605 10.65 12.55 -13.10
N PHE A 606 9.44 12.06 -12.89
CA PHE A 606 8.23 12.78 -13.24
C PHE A 606 7.33 13.03 -12.03
N LYS A 607 6.96 14.29 -11.79
CA LYS A 607 5.95 14.63 -10.79
C LYS A 607 4.58 14.28 -11.34
N LYS A 608 3.77 13.55 -10.58
CA LYS A 608 2.38 13.24 -10.93
C LYS A 608 1.40 14.00 -10.04
N ASP A 609 0.21 14.28 -10.56
CA ASP A 609 -0.98 14.75 -9.82
C ASP A 609 -2.16 13.91 -10.31
N ASN A 610 -2.95 13.32 -9.40
CA ASN A 610 -4.12 12.51 -9.76
C ASN A 610 -3.87 11.50 -10.92
N GLY A 611 -2.70 10.86 -10.90
CA GLY A 611 -2.28 9.88 -11.91
C GLY A 611 -1.71 10.45 -13.22
N ALA A 612 -1.86 11.75 -13.51
CA ALA A 612 -1.25 12.37 -14.68
C ALA A 612 0.17 12.86 -14.41
N ILE A 613 1.05 12.78 -15.42
CA ILE A 613 2.37 13.43 -15.34
C ILE A 613 2.19 14.94 -15.49
N ILE A 614 2.60 15.70 -14.47
CA ILE A 614 2.54 17.16 -14.45
C ILE A 614 3.90 17.84 -14.53
N ARG A 615 5.01 17.11 -14.36
CA ARG A 615 6.37 17.67 -14.51
C ARG A 615 7.33 16.57 -14.96
N GLY A 616 8.20 16.92 -15.90
CA GLY A 616 9.38 16.18 -16.34
C GLY A 616 10.51 16.15 -15.30
N ASN A 617 11.68 15.63 -15.70
CA ASN A 617 12.87 15.54 -14.85
C ASN A 617 13.35 16.92 -14.39
N ILE A 618 13.34 17.15 -13.06
CA ILE A 618 13.75 18.42 -12.44
C ILE A 618 15.27 18.65 -12.46
N ASN A 619 16.06 17.62 -12.73
CA ASN A 619 17.51 17.72 -12.84
C ASN A 619 17.97 18.16 -14.24
N GLU A 620 17.05 18.25 -15.21
CA GLU A 620 17.33 18.69 -16.56
C GLU A 620 16.72 20.07 -16.84
N LYS A 621 17.52 21.00 -17.38
CA LYS A 621 17.03 22.29 -17.90
C LYS A 621 16.29 22.12 -19.23
N LYS A 622 15.21 21.34 -19.23
CA LYS A 622 14.31 21.15 -20.36
C LYS A 622 12.90 21.66 -20.03
N ILE A 623 12.24 22.24 -21.02
CA ILE A 623 10.83 22.70 -20.94
C ILE A 623 10.09 22.24 -22.19
N ALA A 624 8.88 21.72 -22.03
CA ALA A 624 7.95 21.52 -23.13
C ALA A 624 6.95 22.68 -23.19
N LEU A 625 6.88 23.35 -24.35
CA LEU A 625 5.80 24.29 -24.66
C LEU A 625 4.61 23.50 -25.17
N VAL A 626 3.49 23.61 -24.45
CA VAL A 626 2.27 22.86 -24.70
C VAL A 626 1.17 23.82 -25.16
N PHE A 627 0.48 23.49 -26.24
CA PHE A 627 -0.58 24.30 -26.82
C PHE A 627 -1.87 23.49 -26.96
N THR A 628 -2.95 23.89 -26.30
CA THR A 628 -4.27 23.24 -26.43
C THR A 628 -5.17 24.00 -27.42
N GLY A 629 -6.13 23.32 -28.05
CA GLY A 629 -7.06 23.98 -28.98
C GLY A 629 -8.35 23.21 -29.25
N HIS A 630 -9.46 23.95 -29.28
CA HIS A 630 -10.81 23.46 -29.60
C HIS A 630 -11.48 24.28 -30.71
N ASP A 631 -12.01 25.48 -30.39
CA ASP A 631 -12.83 26.26 -31.32
C ASP A 631 -12.02 27.26 -32.18
N TYR A 632 -10.89 27.75 -31.64
CA TYR A 632 -10.12 28.84 -32.24
C TYR A 632 -8.72 28.39 -32.61
N ALA A 633 -8.22 28.88 -33.75
CA ALA A 633 -6.90 28.57 -34.29
C ALA A 633 -6.11 29.83 -34.72
N ASP A 634 -6.55 31.02 -34.28
CA ASP A 634 -6.00 32.32 -34.66
C ASP A 634 -4.52 32.51 -34.27
N GLY A 635 -4.04 31.80 -33.26
CA GLY A 635 -2.64 31.81 -32.84
C GLY A 635 -1.73 30.86 -33.63
N VAL A 636 -2.25 29.82 -34.29
CA VAL A 636 -1.44 28.70 -34.81
C VAL A 636 -0.35 29.15 -35.79
N VAL A 637 -0.69 30.06 -36.72
CA VAL A 637 0.27 30.58 -37.72
C VAL A 637 1.41 31.33 -37.03
N GLN A 638 1.08 32.21 -36.10
CA GLN A 638 2.05 33.03 -35.37
C GLN A 638 2.92 32.17 -34.45
N ILE A 639 2.33 31.21 -33.73
CA ILE A 639 3.05 30.26 -32.88
C ILE A 639 4.05 29.46 -33.71
N ASN A 640 3.60 28.84 -34.81
CA ASN A 640 4.47 28.05 -35.67
C ASN A 640 5.62 28.90 -36.25
N LYS A 641 5.31 30.12 -36.71
CA LYS A 641 6.33 31.06 -37.20
C LYS A 641 7.39 31.37 -36.14
N THR A 642 6.97 31.66 -34.91
CA THR A 642 7.88 31.97 -33.80
C THR A 642 8.72 30.75 -33.39
N LEU A 643 8.12 29.56 -33.28
CA LEU A 643 8.85 28.32 -32.97
C LEU A 643 9.91 28.02 -34.03
N ASN A 644 9.56 28.17 -35.31
CA ASN A 644 10.50 27.98 -36.44
C ASN A 644 11.62 29.03 -36.44
N LYS A 645 11.31 30.33 -36.19
CA LYS A 645 12.31 31.39 -36.02
C LYS A 645 13.37 31.01 -34.99
N HIS A 646 12.91 30.41 -33.88
CA HIS A 646 13.78 29.98 -32.78
C HIS A 646 14.37 28.58 -32.94
N LYS A 647 14.04 27.84 -34.00
CA LYS A 647 14.46 26.44 -34.21
C LYS A 647 14.11 25.53 -33.02
N VAL A 648 12.96 25.76 -32.38
CA VAL A 648 12.45 24.94 -31.27
C VAL A 648 11.16 24.24 -31.68
N LYS A 649 10.78 23.18 -30.96
CA LYS A 649 9.55 22.43 -31.21
C LYS A 649 8.53 22.68 -30.09
N GLY A 650 7.25 22.72 -30.44
CA GLY A 650 6.13 22.73 -29.50
C GLY A 650 5.34 21.43 -29.55
N SER A 651 4.47 21.24 -28.56
CA SER A 651 3.56 20.11 -28.44
C SER A 651 2.11 20.61 -28.46
N PHE A 652 1.34 20.17 -29.45
CA PHE A 652 -0.02 20.66 -29.69
C PHE A 652 -1.02 19.56 -29.39
N PHE A 653 -2.03 19.84 -28.56
CA PHE A 653 -3.07 18.91 -28.16
C PHE A 653 -4.41 19.47 -28.61
N PHE A 654 -5.02 18.80 -29.59
CA PHE A 654 -6.23 19.29 -30.22
C PHE A 654 -7.40 18.35 -30.02
N THR A 655 -8.58 18.97 -29.92
CA THR A 655 -9.80 18.20 -29.87
C THR A 655 -10.10 17.53 -31.22
N GLY A 656 -10.95 16.51 -31.19
CA GLY A 656 -11.43 15.88 -32.43
C GLY A 656 -12.18 16.87 -33.33
N ASP A 657 -12.96 17.78 -32.76
CA ASP A 657 -13.62 18.85 -33.52
C ASP A 657 -12.62 19.81 -34.18
N PHE A 658 -11.52 20.13 -33.51
CA PHE A 658 -10.42 20.90 -34.10
C PHE A 658 -9.77 20.15 -35.28
N TYR A 659 -9.45 18.85 -35.12
CA TYR A 659 -8.89 18.03 -36.21
C TYR A 659 -9.87 17.85 -37.39
N ASN A 660 -11.18 17.78 -37.11
CA ASN A 660 -12.21 17.62 -38.12
C ASN A 660 -12.60 18.92 -38.83
N ASN A 661 -12.18 20.07 -38.31
CA ASN A 661 -12.45 21.35 -38.95
C ASN A 661 -11.65 21.50 -40.25
N THR A 662 -12.35 21.55 -41.38
CA THR A 662 -11.74 21.67 -42.71
C THR A 662 -10.95 22.97 -42.88
N GLY A 663 -11.34 24.04 -42.19
CA GLY A 663 -10.62 25.31 -42.14
C GLY A 663 -9.27 25.23 -41.42
N PHE A 664 -9.07 24.27 -40.51
CA PHE A 664 -7.83 24.10 -39.75
C PHE A 664 -6.89 23.07 -40.36
N SER A 665 -7.34 22.33 -41.39
CA SER A 665 -6.58 21.23 -41.98
C SER A 665 -5.21 21.64 -42.52
N GLN A 666 -5.10 22.82 -43.16
CA GLN A 666 -3.80 23.32 -43.63
C GLN A 666 -2.87 23.70 -42.48
N LEU A 667 -3.41 24.25 -41.39
CA LEU A 667 -2.65 24.61 -40.20
C LEU A 667 -2.05 23.37 -39.54
N ILE A 668 -2.85 22.30 -39.37
CA ILE A 668 -2.40 21.04 -38.80
C ILE A 668 -1.30 20.40 -39.65
N ARG A 669 -1.47 20.39 -40.99
CA ARG A 669 -0.42 19.92 -41.92
C ARG A 669 0.86 20.73 -41.79
N SER A 670 0.75 22.06 -41.66
CA SER A 670 1.91 22.93 -41.43
C SER A 670 2.65 22.59 -40.14
N LEU A 671 1.94 22.39 -39.03
CA LEU A 671 2.56 21.98 -37.76
C LEU A 671 3.26 20.62 -37.86
N LYS A 672 2.63 19.65 -38.55
CA LYS A 672 3.22 18.33 -38.78
C LYS A 672 4.49 18.40 -39.62
N THR A 673 4.47 19.16 -40.71
CA THR A 673 5.65 19.38 -41.57
C THR A 673 6.78 20.09 -40.81
N SER A 674 6.44 20.97 -39.87
CA SER A 674 7.39 21.59 -38.95
C SER A 674 7.88 20.63 -37.84
N HIS A 675 7.51 19.35 -37.86
CA HIS A 675 7.91 18.33 -36.88
C HIS A 675 7.55 18.69 -35.43
N HIS A 676 6.40 19.35 -35.24
CA HIS A 676 5.84 19.52 -33.90
C HIS A 676 5.14 18.24 -33.44
N TYR A 677 5.03 18.07 -32.12
CA TYR A 677 4.21 16.99 -31.57
C TYR A 677 2.73 17.34 -31.70
N LEU A 678 1.90 16.36 -32.07
CA LEU A 678 0.46 16.50 -32.24
C LEU A 678 -0.25 15.37 -31.47
N GLY A 679 -1.00 15.73 -30.44
CA GLY A 679 -1.68 14.84 -29.51
C GLY A 679 -3.18 15.10 -29.40
N GLY A 680 -3.85 14.29 -28.57
CA GLY A 680 -5.29 14.32 -28.37
C GLY A 680 -5.73 15.09 -27.11
N HIS A 681 -6.87 15.79 -27.21
CA HIS A 681 -7.44 16.64 -26.15
C HIS A 681 -8.97 16.47 -25.97
N SER A 682 -9.48 15.25 -26.06
CA SER A 682 -10.91 14.88 -26.13
C SER A 682 -11.46 15.08 -27.54
N ASN A 683 -12.47 14.32 -27.95
CA ASN A 683 -13.11 14.55 -29.24
C ASN A 683 -14.06 15.75 -29.17
N LYS A 684 -14.93 15.78 -28.14
CA LYS A 684 -15.96 16.80 -27.93
C LYS A 684 -15.68 17.77 -26.78
N HIS A 685 -14.44 17.82 -26.30
CA HIS A 685 -14.05 18.69 -25.19
C HIS A 685 -14.91 18.46 -23.93
N LEU A 686 -15.15 17.19 -23.58
CA LEU A 686 -16.05 16.82 -22.50
C LEU A 686 -15.47 17.17 -21.12
N LEU A 687 -16.28 17.76 -20.24
CA LEU A 687 -15.90 17.89 -18.83
C LEU A 687 -16.04 16.52 -18.14
N TYR A 688 -14.93 15.98 -17.64
CA TYR A 688 -14.92 14.63 -17.08
C TYR A 688 -15.32 14.56 -15.61
N CYS A 689 -14.89 15.54 -14.82
CA CYS A 689 -15.08 15.57 -13.37
C CYS A 689 -15.87 16.81 -12.98
N ASP A 690 -16.64 16.72 -11.90
CA ASP A 690 -17.34 17.86 -11.34
C ASP A 690 -16.36 18.95 -10.86
N TRP A 691 -16.76 20.22 -10.99
CA TRP A 691 -15.92 21.37 -10.61
C TRP A 691 -15.77 21.53 -9.10
N THR A 692 -16.78 21.10 -8.33
CA THR A 692 -16.80 21.23 -6.86
C THR A 692 -16.29 19.98 -6.17
N ASN A 693 -16.57 18.80 -6.73
CA ASN A 693 -16.09 17.52 -6.24
C ASN A 693 -15.32 16.76 -7.33
N ARG A 694 -14.00 16.93 -7.36
CA ARG A 694 -13.11 16.37 -8.39
C ARG A 694 -13.17 14.84 -8.51
N ASP A 695 -13.55 14.14 -7.44
CA ASP A 695 -13.70 12.68 -7.46
C ASP A 695 -15.04 12.20 -8.02
N SER A 696 -16.00 13.12 -8.19
CA SER A 696 -17.27 12.85 -8.88
C SER A 696 -17.10 12.93 -10.40
N LEU A 697 -17.41 11.84 -11.08
CA LEU A 697 -17.35 11.73 -12.54
C LEU A 697 -18.67 12.16 -13.19
N LEU A 698 -18.58 13.02 -14.20
CA LEU A 698 -19.71 13.44 -15.04
C LEU A 698 -19.88 12.54 -16.28
N VAL A 699 -18.88 11.70 -16.55
CA VAL A 699 -18.88 10.76 -17.68
C VAL A 699 -18.65 9.33 -17.19
N THR A 700 -19.24 8.37 -17.89
CA THR A 700 -18.91 6.96 -17.71
C THR A 700 -17.62 6.61 -18.44
N LYS A 701 -16.96 5.53 -18.01
CA LYS A 701 -15.77 4.98 -18.71
C LYS A 701 -16.04 4.73 -20.19
N ALA A 702 -17.22 4.20 -20.52
CA ALA A 702 -17.61 3.94 -21.91
C ALA A 702 -17.72 5.24 -22.73
N ASN A 703 -18.29 6.30 -22.16
CA ASN A 703 -18.37 7.61 -22.81
C ASN A 703 -16.98 8.22 -23.02
N PHE A 704 -16.12 8.17 -22.00
CA PHE A 704 -14.73 8.62 -22.08
C PHE A 704 -13.96 7.88 -23.18
N LEU A 705 -13.97 6.54 -23.19
CA LEU A 705 -13.23 5.75 -24.17
C LEU A 705 -13.76 5.94 -25.59
N LYS A 706 -15.07 6.12 -25.76
CA LYS A 706 -15.69 6.42 -27.06
C LYS A 706 -15.24 7.79 -27.57
N ASP A 707 -15.24 8.81 -26.72
CA ASP A 707 -14.78 10.15 -27.06
C ASP A 707 -13.29 10.15 -27.41
N LEU A 708 -12.44 9.55 -26.58
CA LEU A 708 -11.01 9.43 -26.81
C LEU A 708 -10.69 8.68 -28.12
N LYS A 709 -11.42 7.59 -28.42
CA LYS A 709 -11.26 6.85 -29.67
C LYS A 709 -11.58 7.72 -30.89
N ALA A 710 -12.68 8.46 -30.86
CA ALA A 710 -13.07 9.35 -31.95
C ALA A 710 -12.03 10.47 -32.19
N ASN A 711 -11.38 10.95 -31.13
CA ASN A 711 -10.31 11.95 -31.25
C ASN A 711 -9.10 11.38 -32.03
N TYR A 712 -8.67 10.17 -31.68
CA TYR A 712 -7.56 9.50 -32.38
C TYR A 712 -7.93 9.07 -33.80
N GLU A 713 -9.20 8.78 -34.09
CA GLU A 713 -9.68 8.56 -35.47
C GLU A 713 -9.58 9.85 -36.32
N ALA A 714 -9.91 11.01 -35.75
CA ALA A 714 -9.73 12.30 -36.42
C ALA A 714 -8.24 12.61 -36.68
N MET A 715 -7.38 12.35 -35.70
CA MET A 715 -5.91 12.45 -35.83
C MET A 715 -5.35 11.54 -36.92
N GLY A 716 -5.91 10.33 -37.07
CA GLY A 716 -5.51 9.36 -38.09
C GLY A 716 -5.55 9.89 -39.53
N ARG A 717 -6.45 10.84 -39.83
CA ARG A 717 -6.54 11.50 -41.15
C ARG A 717 -5.32 12.33 -41.51
N PHE A 718 -4.55 12.74 -40.51
CA PHE A 718 -3.28 13.42 -40.66
C PHE A 718 -2.09 12.45 -40.53
N GLY A 719 -2.32 11.14 -40.41
CA GLY A 719 -1.29 10.12 -40.22
C GLY A 719 -0.66 10.17 -38.84
N ILE A 720 -1.48 10.39 -37.81
CA ILE A 720 -1.07 10.46 -36.41
C ILE A 720 -1.86 9.37 -35.67
N ASP A 721 -1.15 8.50 -34.97
CA ASP A 721 -1.71 7.36 -34.25
C ASP A 721 -1.14 7.29 -32.84
N LYS A 722 -1.61 6.35 -32.01
CA LYS A 722 -1.16 6.23 -30.61
C LYS A 722 0.34 5.95 -30.46
N ARG A 723 1.00 5.39 -31.48
CA ARG A 723 2.44 5.07 -31.41
C ARG A 723 3.30 6.32 -31.53
N ASN A 724 2.89 7.29 -32.35
CA ASN A 724 3.59 8.57 -32.47
C ASN A 724 2.97 9.70 -31.62
N ALA A 725 1.79 9.47 -31.03
CA ALA A 725 1.12 10.35 -30.09
C ALA A 725 0.65 9.61 -28.83
N PRO A 726 1.55 9.12 -27.95
CA PRO A 726 1.19 8.29 -26.80
C PRO A 726 0.65 9.09 -25.60
N PHE A 727 0.60 10.42 -25.68
CA PHE A 727 0.17 11.28 -24.59
C PHE A 727 -1.23 11.84 -24.84
N PHE A 728 -2.01 11.90 -23.77
CA PHE A 728 -3.34 12.49 -23.74
C PHE A 728 -3.38 13.62 -22.71
N LEU A 729 -3.90 14.78 -23.11
CA LEU A 729 -4.07 15.93 -22.22
C LEU A 729 -5.58 16.16 -22.03
N PRO A 730 -6.13 16.13 -20.80
CA PRO A 730 -7.57 16.19 -20.60
C PRO A 730 -8.12 17.61 -20.87
N PRO A 731 -9.32 17.74 -21.49
CA PRO A 731 -10.01 19.03 -21.65
C PRO A 731 -10.21 19.73 -20.30
N TYR A 732 -10.22 21.06 -20.34
CA TYR A 732 -10.28 21.93 -19.15
C TYR A 732 -9.13 21.71 -18.15
N GLU A 733 -8.11 20.94 -18.54
CA GLU A 733 -7.01 20.52 -17.67
C GLU A 733 -7.51 19.85 -16.36
N TRP A 734 -8.72 19.27 -16.37
CA TRP A 734 -9.44 18.79 -15.20
C TRP A 734 -9.75 17.30 -15.29
N TYR A 735 -9.32 16.54 -14.28
CA TYR A 735 -9.28 15.07 -14.29
C TYR A 735 -9.07 14.54 -12.86
N ASN A 736 -9.30 13.25 -12.64
CA ASN A 736 -8.98 12.56 -11.39
C ASN A 736 -8.24 11.25 -11.67
N GLN A 737 -7.91 10.50 -10.61
CA GLN A 737 -7.19 9.22 -10.74
C GLN A 737 -7.91 8.23 -11.67
N ARG A 738 -9.25 8.16 -11.63
CA ARG A 738 -10.01 7.26 -12.51
C ARG A 738 -9.85 7.61 -13.98
N VAL A 739 -9.79 8.89 -14.33
CA VAL A 739 -9.50 9.33 -15.71
C VAL A 739 -8.08 8.95 -16.13
N ALA A 740 -7.11 9.03 -15.21
CA ALA A 740 -5.75 8.56 -15.47
C ALA A 740 -5.72 7.05 -15.75
N ASP A 741 -6.43 6.27 -14.93
CA ASP A 741 -6.53 4.82 -15.09
C ASP A 741 -7.21 4.46 -16.42
N TRP A 742 -8.29 5.15 -16.79
CA TRP A 742 -8.97 4.93 -18.07
C TRP A 742 -8.12 5.34 -19.27
N THR A 743 -7.27 6.35 -19.12
CA THR A 743 -6.30 6.76 -20.14
C THR A 743 -5.23 5.67 -20.32
N ALA A 744 -4.74 5.10 -19.22
CA ALA A 744 -3.82 3.98 -19.23
C ALA A 744 -4.46 2.73 -19.87
N ASP A 745 -5.72 2.43 -19.54
CA ASP A 745 -6.51 1.35 -20.18
C ASP A 745 -6.65 1.56 -21.70
N ALA A 746 -6.62 2.82 -22.17
CA ALA A 746 -6.63 3.14 -23.59
C ALA A 746 -5.25 3.04 -24.27
N GLY A 747 -4.20 2.64 -23.52
CA GLY A 747 -2.82 2.55 -24.00
C GLY A 747 -2.14 3.91 -24.17
N LEU A 748 -2.58 4.93 -23.41
CA LEU A 748 -2.03 6.28 -23.46
C LEU A 748 -1.52 6.70 -22.08
N THR A 749 -0.68 7.72 -22.04
CA THR A 749 -0.20 8.34 -20.80
C THR A 749 -0.95 9.66 -20.59
N LEU A 750 -1.67 9.78 -19.47
CA LEU A 750 -2.29 11.04 -19.09
C LEU A 750 -1.20 12.03 -18.64
N ILE A 751 -1.23 13.23 -19.21
CA ILE A 751 -0.36 14.34 -18.82
C ILE A 751 -1.20 15.56 -18.50
N ASN A 752 -0.62 16.50 -17.74
CA ASN A 752 -1.17 17.84 -17.64
C ASN A 752 -0.06 18.89 -17.48
N PHE A 753 -0.43 20.17 -17.50
CA PHE A 753 0.51 21.26 -17.30
C PHE A 753 1.09 21.28 -15.88
N THR A 754 2.29 21.83 -15.73
CA THR A 754 2.88 22.05 -14.40
C THR A 754 2.23 23.29 -13.76
N PRO A 755 1.60 23.19 -12.58
CA PRO A 755 0.90 24.32 -11.97
C PRO A 755 1.87 25.40 -11.44
N GLY A 756 1.39 26.63 -11.32
CA GLY A 756 2.08 27.73 -10.62
C GLY A 756 2.35 28.98 -11.46
N THR A 757 2.43 28.86 -12.79
CA THR A 757 2.74 30.00 -13.67
C THR A 757 1.51 30.77 -14.15
N ARG A 758 0.29 30.24 -13.96
CA ARG A 758 -0.97 30.79 -14.53
C ARG A 758 -0.95 30.93 -16.05
N SER A 759 -0.03 30.26 -16.76
CA SER A 759 0.10 30.39 -18.22
C SER A 759 -1.15 29.90 -18.96
N ASN A 760 -1.80 28.86 -18.43
CA ASN A 760 -3.04 28.32 -18.96
C ASN A 760 -4.24 29.29 -18.87
N ALA A 761 -4.13 30.42 -18.17
CA ALA A 761 -5.20 31.43 -18.12
C ALA A 761 -5.21 32.35 -19.37
N ASP A 762 -4.37 32.08 -20.37
CA ASP A 762 -4.29 32.85 -21.61
C ASP A 762 -5.51 32.72 -22.52
N TYR A 763 -6.49 31.84 -22.20
CA TYR A 763 -7.80 31.81 -22.87
C TYR A 763 -8.78 32.89 -22.36
N THR A 764 -8.54 33.45 -21.18
CA THR A 764 -9.49 34.36 -20.54
C THR A 764 -9.59 35.70 -21.28
N TYR A 765 -10.71 36.42 -21.18
CA TYR A 765 -10.93 37.72 -21.82
C TYR A 765 -11.52 38.74 -20.84
N PRO A 766 -11.38 40.06 -21.08
CA PRO A 766 -11.67 41.11 -20.08
C PRO A 766 -13.05 41.02 -19.40
N GLU A 767 -14.08 40.65 -20.13
CA GLU A 767 -15.46 40.53 -19.63
C GLU A 767 -15.66 39.39 -18.63
N MET A 768 -14.67 38.50 -18.46
CA MET A 768 -14.66 37.48 -17.40
C MET A 768 -14.29 38.05 -16.01
N GLY A 769 -14.06 39.36 -15.90
CA GLY A 769 -13.83 40.06 -14.64
C GLY A 769 -12.58 39.56 -13.92
N LYS A 770 -12.71 39.19 -12.64
CA LYS A 770 -11.58 38.73 -11.80
C LYS A 770 -10.86 37.48 -12.31
N ARG A 771 -11.46 36.74 -13.25
CA ARG A 771 -10.84 35.56 -13.88
C ARG A 771 -9.88 35.93 -14.99
N TYR A 772 -10.00 37.12 -15.57
CA TYR A 772 -9.15 37.57 -16.67
C TYR A 772 -7.71 37.81 -16.20
N VAL A 773 -6.76 37.28 -16.97
CA VAL A 773 -5.32 37.47 -16.74
C VAL A 773 -4.67 38.01 -18.00
N GLY A 774 -4.17 39.24 -17.93
CA GLY A 774 -3.54 39.93 -19.06
C GLY A 774 -2.20 39.31 -19.45
N ASN A 775 -1.81 39.40 -20.72
CA ASN A 775 -0.59 38.74 -21.20
C ASN A 775 0.70 39.16 -20.47
N GLN A 776 0.80 40.41 -20.02
CA GLN A 776 1.93 40.91 -19.23
C GLN A 776 1.96 40.31 -17.82
N GLU A 777 0.79 40.07 -17.22
CA GLU A 777 0.69 39.42 -15.91
C GLU A 777 1.10 37.94 -16.03
N ILE A 778 0.66 37.25 -17.08
CA ILE A 778 1.07 35.88 -17.38
C ILE A 778 2.59 35.79 -17.62
N TYR A 779 3.15 36.74 -18.38
CA TYR A 779 4.59 36.77 -18.65
C TYR A 779 5.39 36.96 -17.35
N LYS A 780 4.95 37.89 -16.49
CA LYS A 780 5.55 38.13 -15.18
C LYS A 780 5.42 36.93 -14.24
N SER A 781 4.30 36.21 -14.24
CA SER A 781 4.13 35.03 -13.38
C SER A 781 5.04 33.88 -13.81
N ILE A 782 5.30 33.69 -15.12
CA ILE A 782 6.28 32.72 -15.60
C ILE A 782 7.69 33.10 -15.13
N ILE A 783 8.10 34.36 -15.32
CA ILE A 783 9.43 34.85 -14.89
C ILE A 783 9.58 34.76 -13.37
N SER A 784 8.54 35.12 -12.63
CA SER A 784 8.57 35.06 -11.16
C SER A 784 8.72 33.61 -10.70
N PHE A 785 7.97 32.68 -11.28
CA PHE A 785 8.13 31.26 -10.95
C PHE A 785 9.55 30.76 -11.26
N GLU A 786 10.09 31.12 -12.42
CA GLU A 786 11.46 30.77 -12.79
C GLU A 786 12.48 31.27 -11.76
N ASN A 787 12.38 32.53 -11.34
CA ASN A 787 13.31 33.13 -10.40
C ASN A 787 13.23 32.52 -8.98
N HIS A 788 12.10 31.93 -8.59
CA HIS A 788 11.90 31.39 -7.24
C HIS A 788 12.04 29.86 -7.15
N GLN A 789 11.57 29.12 -8.15
CA GLN A 789 11.47 27.65 -8.11
C GLN A 789 12.10 26.95 -9.32
N GLY A 790 12.45 27.68 -10.38
CA GLY A 790 12.95 27.11 -11.62
C GLY A 790 11.90 26.35 -12.45
N LEU A 791 12.13 26.31 -13.77
CA LEU A 791 11.28 25.66 -14.77
C LEU A 791 11.89 24.35 -15.30
N ASN A 792 12.80 23.70 -14.59
CA ASN A 792 13.31 22.38 -15.00
C ASN A 792 12.16 21.36 -15.07
N GLY A 793 12.08 20.61 -16.16
CA GLY A 793 11.03 19.60 -16.38
C GLY A 793 9.64 20.20 -16.67
N PHE A 794 9.49 21.49 -16.93
CA PHE A 794 8.15 22.11 -16.97
C PHE A 794 7.34 21.74 -18.21
N LEU A 795 6.05 21.45 -18.05
CA LEU A 795 5.05 21.44 -19.12
C LEU A 795 4.30 22.78 -19.09
N LEU A 796 4.74 23.75 -19.90
CA LEU A 796 4.21 25.11 -19.91
C LEU A 796 3.07 25.22 -20.92
N LEU A 797 1.83 25.26 -20.42
CA LEU A 797 0.62 25.26 -21.24
C LEU A 797 0.14 26.67 -21.60
N LEU A 798 -0.24 26.83 -22.87
CA LEU A 798 -0.86 27.99 -23.50
C LEU A 798 -1.95 27.51 -24.48
N HIS A 799 -2.74 28.42 -25.03
CA HIS A 799 -3.76 28.09 -26.02
C HIS A 799 -3.32 28.43 -27.46
N ALA A 800 -3.58 27.51 -28.39
CA ALA A 800 -3.27 27.64 -29.81
C ALA A 800 -4.18 28.66 -30.53
N GLY A 801 -5.31 28.99 -29.92
CA GLY A 801 -6.21 30.06 -30.33
C GLY A 801 -7.14 30.41 -29.17
N THR A 802 -7.70 31.62 -29.20
CA THR A 802 -8.49 32.17 -28.09
C THR A 802 -9.68 32.97 -28.62
N ASP A 803 -10.68 33.18 -27.77
CA ASP A 803 -11.87 33.95 -28.11
C ASP A 803 -11.52 35.31 -28.74
N PRO A 804 -12.23 35.78 -29.79
CA PRO A 804 -11.98 37.08 -30.41
C PRO A 804 -12.03 38.27 -29.44
N ARG A 805 -12.79 38.16 -28.33
CA ARG A 805 -12.86 39.18 -27.27
C ARG A 805 -11.54 39.34 -26.51
N ARG A 806 -10.69 38.30 -26.50
CA ARG A 806 -9.33 38.44 -26.00
C ARG A 806 -8.49 39.19 -27.02
N THR A 807 -8.33 40.50 -26.87
CA THR A 807 -7.49 41.31 -27.78
C THR A 807 -5.99 41.22 -27.43
N ASP A 808 -5.65 40.91 -26.18
CA ASP A 808 -4.29 40.81 -25.66
C ASP A 808 -3.70 39.38 -25.78
N LYS A 809 -3.54 38.93 -27.02
CA LYS A 809 -3.14 37.54 -27.30
C LYS A 809 -1.75 37.20 -26.75
N PHE A 810 -1.62 36.14 -25.94
CA PHE A 810 -0.33 35.77 -25.33
C PHE A 810 0.70 35.24 -26.35
N TYR A 811 0.26 34.60 -27.43
CA TYR A 811 1.18 34.13 -28.48
C TYR A 811 1.98 35.26 -29.16
N ASN A 812 1.58 36.53 -28.99
CA ASN A 812 2.38 37.68 -29.41
C ASN A 812 3.61 37.93 -28.50
N LYS A 813 3.62 37.36 -27.29
CA LYS A 813 4.73 37.38 -26.32
C LYS A 813 5.61 36.13 -26.37
N LEU A 814 5.29 35.19 -27.24
CA LEU A 814 6.03 33.93 -27.33
C LEU A 814 7.49 34.13 -27.76
N ASP A 815 7.77 35.13 -28.60
CA ASP A 815 9.14 35.45 -29.03
C ASP A 815 10.01 35.94 -27.87
N ASP A 816 9.46 36.86 -27.06
CA ASP A 816 10.10 37.37 -25.83
C ASP A 816 10.35 36.23 -24.84
N LEU A 817 9.34 35.38 -24.63
CA LEU A 817 9.43 34.26 -23.69
C LEU A 817 10.48 33.23 -24.10
N ILE A 818 10.50 32.80 -25.36
CA ILE A 818 11.49 31.83 -25.83
C ILE A 818 12.90 32.39 -25.73
N THR A 819 13.07 33.68 -26.04
CA THR A 819 14.36 34.37 -25.89
C THR A 819 14.83 34.34 -24.44
N TYR A 820 13.97 34.75 -23.50
CA TYR A 820 14.25 34.70 -22.07
C TYR A 820 14.61 33.29 -21.57
N LEU A 821 13.83 32.27 -21.95
CA LEU A 821 14.07 30.89 -21.51
C LEU A 821 15.41 30.35 -22.03
N LYS A 822 15.80 30.69 -23.26
CA LYS A 822 17.12 30.33 -23.81
C LYS A 822 18.26 31.05 -23.10
N GLU A 823 18.10 32.34 -22.78
CA GLU A 823 19.08 33.10 -22.00
C GLU A 823 19.28 32.50 -20.60
N LYS A 824 18.23 31.91 -20.02
CA LYS A 824 18.30 31.14 -18.75
C LYS A 824 18.86 29.71 -18.90
N GLY A 825 19.18 29.30 -20.13
CA GLY A 825 19.80 28.01 -20.44
C GLY A 825 18.83 26.85 -20.61
N TYR A 826 17.53 27.12 -20.82
CA TYR A 826 16.56 26.06 -21.07
C TYR A 826 16.62 25.54 -22.50
N LYS A 827 16.59 24.22 -22.64
CA LYS A 827 16.32 23.54 -23.90
C LYS A 827 14.81 23.34 -24.05
N LEU A 828 14.24 23.97 -25.06
CA LEU A 828 12.82 23.83 -25.39
C LEU A 828 12.63 22.60 -26.27
N VAL A 829 11.84 21.64 -25.80
CA VAL A 829 11.69 20.31 -26.40
C VAL A 829 10.21 19.92 -26.57
N THR A 830 9.94 18.83 -27.28
CA THR A 830 8.58 18.26 -27.30
C THR A 830 8.29 17.51 -26.01
N VAL A 831 7.02 17.20 -25.75
CA VAL A 831 6.63 16.40 -24.59
C VAL A 831 7.26 15.00 -24.61
N ASN A 832 7.47 14.41 -25.79
CA ASN A 832 8.12 13.11 -25.94
C ASN A 832 9.57 13.16 -25.47
N ASP A 833 10.30 14.21 -25.91
CA ASP A 833 11.70 14.41 -25.54
C ASP A 833 11.86 14.77 -24.06
N LEU A 834 10.86 15.42 -23.46
CA LEU A 834 10.85 15.77 -22.04
C LEU A 834 10.60 14.54 -21.16
N LEU A 835 9.73 13.62 -21.62
CA LEU A 835 9.23 12.49 -20.83
C LEU A 835 9.82 11.13 -21.23
N GLY A 836 10.70 11.06 -22.23
CA GLY A 836 11.49 9.88 -22.57
C GLY A 836 10.68 8.66 -23.00
N LYS A 837 9.54 8.85 -23.69
CA LYS A 837 8.68 7.76 -24.20
C LYS A 837 8.63 7.70 -25.71
#